data_AF-A0A9W6BSL4-F1
#
_entry.id   AF-A0A9W6BSL4-F1
#
_cell.length_a   1.000
_cell.length_b   1.000
_cell.length_c   1.000
_cell.angle_alpha   90.00
_cell.angle_beta   90.00
_cell.angle_gamma   90.00
#
_symmetry.space_group_name_H-M   'P 1'
#
loop_
_entity.id
_entity.type
_entity.pdbx_description
1 polymer ?
#
loop_
_entity_poly.entity_id
_entity_poly.type
_entity_poly.pdbx_seq_one_letter_code
_entity_poly.pdbx_strand_id
1 'polypeptide(L)'
;MNTALGNWSSQRAYRQQEKGFVRLAASRCYLPSTAPVRCQPPKRCSATRPVSALLQDTIRQFQSISGLPAPGNVTKHTDDGLFQGQIVFSKFTWPAVLGGEDVYIWGSFNDWTKGVRLHKVDRDRDAVVILPLQPGTYEFKFVVDKVWTPAPHEPTVTNAEGHLNNFRVIAPTVTFSLKAPRAENVFVVGDWDNWQYSLLLKKDPATGVFTAKAHLPPGQYSYVFAVDGNVASDPTQPVYPHEEQGEVHKSWSFEPDLFRIFYCTGWEEAVLQYRRVVRGKPVTKEWQRLSLVNAPSRGNSLGVWKMATLVPTDPAESLEFTLNNGAAGDKLKEDRPGSAPLYVCPFPGSFKLAKGMLRPFPRGAESRIMLVSDIDGTMIGDMASPDAFTSSHRFAEYWENSASLAGSLLVYNTGRSLGQFVDLMKKCDGKLAIPDVVITAVGTKVWHLDETCGRCAASGLKWIEDTNWTLSLDAGWNLDSVRRLARQLMGHYNDEATLCILDDGSEHRHRLALTADVRVLEYVMGRLMEGFQREKLEVRIITSGNGSHRYIDCVPVSAGKEKALQYVRQQFGVPEHLCVAAGDSGNDILMLEGDHPAIVVGNAQPELLQWLVRQEQSGKVIYADACYADGILEGLARHSLY
;
A
#
# COMPACT_ATOMS: atom_id res chain seq x y z
N MET A 1 -44.76 14.27 -19.93
CA MET A 1 -45.95 14.93 -20.51
C MET A 1 -47.16 14.49 -19.69
N ASN A 2 -47.78 15.46 -18.99
CA ASN A 2 -49.19 15.64 -18.59
C ASN A 2 -50.02 14.40 -18.15
N THR A 3 -50.78 14.39 -17.06
CA THR A 3 -51.41 15.46 -16.24
C THR A 3 -52.05 14.78 -15.01
N ALA A 4 -51.88 15.24 -13.76
CA ALA A 4 -52.72 16.23 -13.03
C ALA A 4 -54.20 15.77 -12.88
N LEU A 5 -54.93 15.83 -11.76
CA LEU A 5 -54.85 16.53 -10.47
C LEU A 5 -55.95 15.90 -9.57
N GLY A 6 -55.79 15.96 -8.25
CA GLY A 6 -56.84 15.56 -7.30
C GLY A 6 -56.54 15.98 -5.86
N ASN A 7 -56.66 17.28 -5.57
CA ASN A 7 -56.78 17.82 -4.21
C ASN A 7 -58.14 17.45 -3.63
N TRP A 8 -58.25 17.07 -2.35
CA TRP A 8 -59.33 17.52 -1.45
C TRP A 8 -58.88 17.45 0.02
N SER A 9 -59.33 18.46 0.74
CA SER A 9 -58.96 18.96 2.07
C SER A 9 -59.66 18.29 3.26
N SER A 10 -59.10 18.39 4.47
CA SER A 10 -59.85 18.90 5.65
C SER A 10 -58.96 19.22 6.86
N GLN A 11 -59.15 20.43 7.39
CA GLN A 11 -58.72 20.90 8.72
C GLN A 11 -59.92 20.92 9.67
N ARG A 12 -59.68 20.69 10.98
CA ARG A 12 -60.24 21.35 12.20
C ARG A 12 -60.06 20.41 13.41
N ALA A 13 -59.88 20.80 14.68
CA ALA A 13 -59.51 22.02 15.40
C ALA A 13 -59.55 21.74 16.93
N TYR A 14 -59.02 22.68 17.75
CA TYR A 14 -59.17 22.95 19.22
C TYR A 14 -58.14 22.31 20.20
N ARG A 15 -57.18 23.06 20.81
CA ARG A 15 -57.20 24.04 21.98
C ARG A 15 -57.74 23.39 23.27
N GLN A 16 -57.15 23.49 24.48
CA GLN A 16 -56.51 24.57 25.27
C GLN A 16 -55.90 23.89 26.56
N GLN A 17 -54.82 24.31 27.23
CA GLN A 17 -54.80 25.29 28.35
C GLN A 17 -53.38 25.44 28.97
N GLU A 18 -53.07 26.65 29.44
CA GLU A 18 -51.86 27.09 30.14
C GLU A 18 -51.86 26.77 31.66
N LYS A 19 -50.67 26.73 32.30
CA LYS A 19 -50.27 27.55 33.49
C LYS A 19 -49.04 26.98 34.22
N GLY A 20 -48.11 27.87 34.64
CA GLY A 20 -47.31 27.67 35.86
C GLY A 20 -45.83 28.08 35.81
N PHE A 21 -45.54 29.37 36.02
CA PHE A 21 -44.23 29.92 36.40
C PHE A 21 -44.17 30.04 37.93
N VAL A 22 -43.09 29.59 38.62
CA VAL A 22 -42.53 30.21 39.85
C VAL A 22 -41.03 29.85 40.02
N ARG A 23 -40.26 30.82 40.51
CA ARG A 23 -38.81 30.94 40.75
C ARG A 23 -38.31 30.35 42.10
N LEU A 24 -36.97 30.16 42.13
CA LEU A 24 -36.00 30.27 43.27
C LEU A 24 -35.89 29.13 44.30
N ALA A 25 -34.68 28.55 44.44
CA ALA A 25 -33.82 28.69 45.63
C ALA A 25 -32.52 27.85 45.52
N ALA A 26 -31.39 28.47 45.87
CA ALA A 26 -30.12 27.80 46.13
C ALA A 26 -30.13 27.14 47.52
N SER A 27 -29.48 25.98 47.67
CA SER A 27 -29.05 25.45 48.98
C SER A 27 -27.86 24.49 48.84
N ARG A 28 -26.95 24.59 49.81
CA ARG A 28 -25.58 24.10 49.91
C ARG A 28 -25.46 22.73 50.62
N CYS A 29 -24.37 22.02 50.29
CA CYS A 29 -23.59 21.04 51.08
C CYS A 29 -24.29 19.70 51.44
N TYR A 30 -23.68 18.51 51.33
CA TYR A 30 -22.44 18.03 51.95
C TYR A 30 -21.85 16.82 51.18
N LEU A 31 -20.51 16.76 51.05
CA LEU A 31 -19.74 15.53 50.76
C LEU A 31 -18.87 15.22 51.98
N PRO A 32 -18.76 13.95 52.44
CA PRO A 32 -17.81 13.58 53.47
C PRO A 32 -16.42 13.31 52.87
N SER A 33 -15.39 13.76 53.58
CA SER A 33 -13.98 13.58 53.24
C SER A 33 -13.42 12.27 53.77
N THR A 34 -12.56 11.59 53.00
CA THR A 34 -11.47 10.75 53.54
C THR A 34 -10.25 10.73 52.59
N ALA A 35 -9.13 11.24 53.13
CA ALA A 35 -7.71 10.98 52.84
C ALA A 35 -7.11 11.14 51.41
N PRO A 36 -5.96 11.83 51.26
CA PRO A 36 -5.29 12.00 49.98
C PRO A 36 -4.46 10.76 49.62
N VAL A 37 -4.79 10.12 48.50
CA VAL A 37 -3.86 9.22 47.80
C VAL A 37 -2.83 10.10 47.10
N ARG A 38 -1.56 9.92 47.47
CA ARG A 38 -0.41 10.60 46.90
C ARG A 38 -0.25 10.15 45.44
N CYS A 39 -0.77 10.93 44.50
CA CYS A 39 -0.48 10.73 43.07
C CYS A 39 1.03 10.90 42.85
N GLN A 40 1.70 9.82 42.46
CA GLN A 40 3.01 9.93 41.85
C GLN A 40 2.86 10.71 40.53
N PRO A 41 3.78 11.62 40.19
CA PRO A 41 3.74 12.28 38.91
C PRO A 41 3.89 11.24 37.79
N PRO A 42 3.32 11.48 36.60
CA PRO A 42 3.54 10.60 35.46
C PRO A 42 5.04 10.48 35.23
N LYS A 43 5.52 9.24 35.05
CA LYS A 43 6.90 8.97 34.62
C LYS A 43 7.15 9.81 33.38
N ARG A 44 8.10 10.75 33.48
CA ARG A 44 8.61 11.53 32.36
C ARG A 44 8.96 10.55 31.23
N CYS A 45 8.21 10.61 30.13
CA CYS A 45 8.70 10.13 28.86
C CYS A 45 9.94 10.97 28.48
N SER A 46 10.92 10.26 27.94
CA SER A 46 12.20 10.67 27.34
C SER A 46 12.59 12.14 27.41
N ALA A 47 13.75 12.42 27.99
CA ALA A 47 14.47 13.68 27.77
C ALA A 47 14.85 13.77 26.27
N THR A 48 14.09 14.54 25.49
CA THR A 48 14.44 14.93 24.13
C THR A 48 15.64 15.87 24.17
N ARG A 49 16.70 15.53 23.43
CA ARG A 49 17.88 16.39 23.29
C ARG A 49 17.52 17.62 22.44
N PRO A 50 18.03 18.83 22.76
CA PRO A 50 17.83 20.01 21.92
C PRO A 50 18.40 19.79 20.51
N VAL A 51 17.73 20.32 19.48
CA VAL A 51 18.19 20.24 18.07
C VAL A 51 19.61 20.74 17.88
N SER A 52 20.07 21.73 18.66
CA SER A 52 21.47 22.19 18.60
C SER A 52 22.48 21.12 19.04
N ALA A 53 22.12 20.23 19.98
CA ALA A 53 22.95 19.12 20.41
C ALA A 53 22.91 17.96 19.39
N LEU A 54 21.74 17.70 18.77
CA LEU A 54 21.62 16.74 17.67
C LEU A 54 22.44 17.20 16.46
N LEU A 55 22.36 18.48 16.11
CA LEU A 55 23.07 19.10 14.99
C LEU A 55 24.60 19.10 15.21
N GLN A 56 25.07 19.31 16.45
CA GLN A 56 26.50 19.16 16.78
C GLN A 56 26.96 17.69 16.70
N ASP A 57 26.13 16.73 17.10
CA ASP A 57 26.42 15.31 16.94
C ASP A 57 26.36 14.88 15.47
N THR A 58 25.50 15.48 14.65
CA THR A 58 25.42 15.28 13.19
C THR A 58 26.62 15.89 12.46
N ILE A 59 27.08 17.08 12.86
CA ILE A 59 28.33 17.67 12.36
C ILE A 59 29.53 16.78 12.73
N ARG A 60 29.58 16.26 13.97
CA ARG A 60 30.60 15.28 14.39
C ARG A 60 30.50 13.97 13.62
N GLN A 61 29.29 13.46 13.35
CA GLN A 61 29.08 12.30 12.50
C GLN A 61 29.56 12.56 11.07
N PHE A 62 29.28 13.71 10.47
CA PHE A 62 29.78 14.06 9.14
C PHE A 62 31.31 14.17 9.09
N GLN A 63 31.93 14.64 10.17
CA GLN A 63 33.38 14.68 10.33
C GLN A 63 33.99 13.30 10.68
N SER A 64 33.25 12.40 11.32
CA SER A 64 33.70 11.05 11.69
C SER A 64 33.34 9.96 10.68
N ILE A 65 32.41 10.23 9.74
CA ILE A 65 32.07 9.35 8.62
C ILE A 65 33.09 9.60 7.51
N SER A 66 34.32 9.16 7.76
CA SER A 66 35.18 8.69 6.68
C SER A 66 34.51 7.46 6.06
N GLY A 67 33.72 7.65 5.00
CA GLY A 67 33.13 6.52 4.27
C GLY A 67 31.64 6.58 3.92
N LEU A 68 31.03 7.76 3.79
CA LEU A 68 30.02 7.88 2.73
C LEU A 68 30.72 7.40 1.46
N PRO A 69 30.15 6.46 0.69
CA PRO A 69 30.74 6.10 -0.58
C PRO A 69 31.01 7.41 -1.33
N ALA A 70 32.24 7.60 -1.82
CA ALA A 70 32.42 8.51 -2.94
C ALA A 70 31.32 8.17 -3.94
N PRO A 71 30.64 9.17 -4.56
CA PRO A 71 29.54 8.91 -5.48
C PRO A 71 29.96 7.77 -6.39
N GLY A 72 29.31 6.61 -6.22
CA GLY A 72 29.81 5.36 -6.73
C GLY A 72 30.02 5.49 -8.24
N ASN A 73 31.00 4.77 -8.77
CA ASN A 73 30.97 4.49 -10.20
C ASN A 73 29.61 3.84 -10.48
N VAL A 74 28.91 4.46 -11.41
CA VAL A 74 27.50 4.19 -11.66
C VAL A 74 27.45 3.05 -12.67
N THR A 75 26.85 1.91 -12.34
CA THR A 75 26.39 0.97 -13.36
C THR A 75 25.02 1.43 -13.83
N LYS A 76 25.03 2.08 -14.99
CA LYS A 76 23.93 2.89 -15.52
C LYS A 76 23.14 2.11 -16.57
N HIS A 77 21.87 1.83 -16.29
CA HIS A 77 20.90 1.57 -17.37
C HIS A 77 20.50 2.86 -18.11
N THR A 78 21.00 4.04 -17.70
CA THR A 78 20.59 5.37 -18.21
C THR A 78 21.75 6.39 -18.29
N ASP A 79 22.98 6.00 -18.69
CA ASP A 79 24.06 6.98 -18.89
C ASP A 79 23.93 7.76 -20.19
N ASP A 80 22.97 8.68 -20.24
CA ASP A 80 22.93 9.67 -21.30
C ASP A 80 23.87 10.86 -21.01
N GLY A 81 24.59 10.86 -19.89
CA GLY A 81 25.46 11.95 -19.44
C GLY A 81 24.73 13.22 -19.00
N LEU A 82 23.39 13.26 -19.09
CA LEU A 82 22.61 14.50 -18.93
C LEU A 82 22.54 14.98 -17.47
N PHE A 83 22.72 14.08 -16.51
CA PHE A 83 22.62 14.38 -15.08
C PHE A 83 23.96 14.41 -14.35
N GLN A 84 25.08 14.44 -15.08
CA GLN A 84 26.41 14.38 -14.48
C GLN A 84 26.62 15.51 -13.45
N GLY A 85 26.96 15.12 -12.20
CA GLY A 85 27.21 16.05 -11.10
C GLY A 85 25.97 16.53 -10.35
N GLN A 86 24.77 16.10 -10.74
CA GLN A 86 23.56 16.30 -9.93
C GLN A 86 23.45 15.22 -8.85
N ILE A 87 23.07 15.62 -7.63
CA ILE A 87 22.83 14.68 -6.52
C ILE A 87 21.40 14.87 -6.04
N VAL A 88 20.71 13.74 -5.87
CA VAL A 88 19.38 13.62 -5.29
C VAL A 88 19.50 12.69 -4.09
N PHE A 89 19.10 13.19 -2.91
CA PHE A 89 19.06 12.35 -1.72
C PHE A 89 17.82 11.46 -1.75
N SER A 90 18.00 10.16 -1.54
CA SER A 90 16.93 9.16 -1.68
C SER A 90 16.89 8.20 -0.49
N LYS A 91 15.73 8.11 0.16
CA LYS A 91 15.48 7.26 1.32
C LYS A 91 15.11 5.84 0.88
N PHE A 92 15.81 4.84 1.40
CA PHE A 92 15.46 3.42 1.30
C PHE A 92 15.00 2.93 2.66
N THR A 93 14.00 2.06 2.69
CA THR A 93 13.33 1.63 3.92
C THR A 93 13.07 0.14 3.90
N TRP A 94 13.21 -0.50 5.06
CA TRP A 94 12.80 -1.88 5.29
C TRP A 94 11.75 -1.89 6.42
N PRO A 95 10.48 -2.22 6.11
CA PRO A 95 9.38 -2.18 7.06
C PRO A 95 9.62 -3.06 8.29
N ALA A 96 9.31 -2.54 9.48
CA ALA A 96 9.45 -3.28 10.74
C ALA A 96 8.64 -4.58 10.76
N VAL A 97 7.45 -4.56 10.15
CA VAL A 97 6.52 -5.69 10.08
C VAL A 97 7.11 -6.92 9.38
N LEU A 98 8.13 -6.72 8.53
CA LEU A 98 8.85 -7.80 7.86
C LEU A 98 9.90 -8.48 8.76
N GLY A 99 10.14 -7.95 9.96
CA GLY A 99 11.19 -8.41 10.85
C GLY A 99 12.60 -8.09 10.34
N GLY A 100 13.58 -8.85 10.82
CA GLY A 100 14.99 -8.69 10.47
C GLY A 100 15.76 -7.85 11.50
N GLU A 101 16.86 -8.39 12.02
CA GLU A 101 17.72 -7.68 12.99
C GLU A 101 18.84 -6.92 12.28
N ASP A 102 19.50 -7.56 11.32
CA ASP A 102 20.58 -6.97 10.52
C ASP A 102 20.13 -6.76 9.07
N VAL A 103 19.98 -5.50 8.67
CA VAL A 103 19.49 -5.10 7.35
C VAL A 103 20.54 -4.29 6.59
N TYR A 104 20.86 -4.73 5.37
CA TYR A 104 21.77 -4.04 4.45
C TYR A 104 21.11 -3.86 3.08
N ILE A 105 21.57 -2.87 2.31
CA ILE A 105 21.20 -2.67 0.90
C ILE A 105 22.44 -2.74 0.00
N TRP A 106 22.28 -3.40 -1.15
CA TRP A 106 23.25 -3.49 -2.25
C TRP A 106 22.56 -3.05 -3.54
N GLY A 107 23.30 -2.49 -4.50
CA GLY A 107 22.70 -2.13 -5.78
C GLY A 107 23.66 -1.57 -6.82
N SER A 108 23.13 -1.21 -7.98
CA SER A 108 23.88 -0.66 -9.11
C SER A 108 24.50 0.71 -8.83
N PHE A 109 24.07 1.39 -7.76
CA PHE A 109 24.68 2.65 -7.32
C PHE A 109 26.12 2.50 -6.81
N ASN A 110 26.60 1.26 -6.59
CA ASN A 110 27.99 0.97 -6.27
C ASN A 110 28.48 -0.33 -6.92
N ASP A 111 27.94 -0.67 -8.09
CA ASP A 111 28.28 -1.86 -8.85
C ASP A 111 28.15 -3.16 -8.04
N TRP A 112 27.22 -3.21 -7.08
CA TRP A 112 27.02 -4.35 -6.19
C TRP A 112 28.30 -4.77 -5.45
N THR A 113 29.20 -3.83 -5.14
CA THR A 113 30.51 -4.14 -4.53
C THR A 113 30.53 -4.05 -3.01
N LYS A 114 29.61 -3.29 -2.40
CA LYS A 114 29.56 -3.10 -0.95
C LYS A 114 28.14 -2.92 -0.41
N GLY A 115 27.81 -3.63 0.67
CA GLY A 115 26.56 -3.43 1.39
C GLY A 115 26.59 -2.18 2.25
N VAL A 116 25.51 -1.40 2.22
CA VAL A 116 25.28 -0.27 3.12
C VAL A 116 24.30 -0.70 4.20
N ARG A 117 24.69 -0.60 5.48
CA ARG A 117 23.83 -0.98 6.61
C ARG A 117 22.70 0.03 6.78
N LEU A 118 21.48 -0.45 6.97
CA LEU A 118 20.35 0.39 7.35
C LEU A 118 20.38 0.69 8.86
N HIS A 119 19.96 1.90 9.23
CA HIS A 119 19.81 2.30 10.61
C HIS A 119 18.44 1.86 11.13
N LYS A 120 18.42 1.11 12.22
CA LYS A 120 17.21 0.62 12.89
C LYS A 120 17.23 1.10 14.34
N VAL A 121 16.21 1.84 14.76
CA VAL A 121 16.12 2.42 16.11
C VAL A 121 15.74 1.37 17.14
N ASP A 122 14.71 0.57 16.85
CA ASP A 122 14.22 -0.55 17.66
C ASP A 122 13.46 -1.56 16.77
N ARG A 123 12.89 -2.62 17.37
CA ARG A 123 12.22 -3.70 16.64
C ARG A 123 10.93 -3.29 15.93
N ASP A 124 10.23 -2.28 16.43
CA ASP A 124 8.90 -1.86 15.96
C ASP A 124 9.00 -0.71 14.94
N ARG A 125 10.21 -0.22 14.68
CA ARG A 125 10.50 0.87 13.74
C ARG A 125 11.22 0.37 12.50
N ASP A 126 10.87 0.96 11.37
CA ASP A 126 11.47 0.64 10.08
C ASP A 126 12.98 0.88 10.10
N ALA A 127 13.73 0.03 9.39
CA ALA A 127 15.14 0.28 9.14
C ALA A 127 15.27 1.23 7.93
N VAL A 128 16.15 2.23 8.00
CA VAL A 128 16.24 3.31 7.00
C VAL A 128 17.68 3.62 6.63
N VAL A 129 17.92 3.98 5.36
CA VAL A 129 19.17 4.62 4.90
C VAL A 129 18.87 5.67 3.84
N ILE A 130 19.65 6.74 3.78
CA ILE A 130 19.56 7.76 2.73
C ILE A 130 20.83 7.71 1.89
N LEU A 131 20.68 7.58 0.57
CA LEU A 131 21.80 7.53 -0.37
C LEU A 131 21.79 8.78 -1.27
N PRO A 132 22.95 9.41 -1.51
CA PRO A 132 23.10 10.44 -2.52
C PRO A 132 23.27 9.81 -3.91
N LEU A 133 22.27 9.94 -4.78
CA LEU A 133 22.23 9.30 -6.10
C LEU A 133 22.05 10.33 -7.22
N GLN A 134 22.55 10.05 -8.42
CA GLN A 134 22.20 10.84 -9.60
C GLN A 134 20.77 10.50 -10.05
N PRO A 135 20.04 11.40 -10.71
CA PRO A 135 18.81 11.03 -11.38
C PRO A 135 19.02 9.86 -12.36
N GLY A 136 18.11 8.89 -12.35
CA GLY A 136 18.23 7.67 -13.16
C GLY A 136 17.53 6.47 -12.53
N THR A 137 17.61 5.33 -13.21
CA THR A 137 17.02 4.07 -12.74
C THR A 137 18.08 3.18 -12.11
N TYR A 138 17.83 2.69 -10.90
CA TYR A 138 18.74 1.86 -10.13
C TYR A 138 18.10 0.52 -9.79
N GLU A 139 18.87 -0.55 -9.91
CA GLU A 139 18.53 -1.85 -9.34
C GLU A 139 19.19 -2.01 -7.97
N PHE A 140 18.51 -2.66 -7.04
CA PHE A 140 19.02 -2.91 -5.69
C PHE A 140 18.34 -4.12 -5.06
N LYS A 141 18.91 -4.62 -3.96
CA LYS A 141 18.32 -5.69 -3.17
C LYS A 141 18.75 -5.57 -1.71
N PHE A 142 17.89 -5.99 -0.79
CA PHE A 142 18.22 -6.04 0.63
C PHE A 142 18.88 -7.37 0.99
N VAL A 143 19.71 -7.32 2.03
CA VAL A 143 20.21 -8.49 2.74
C VAL A 143 19.73 -8.39 4.17
N VAL A 144 18.83 -9.29 4.56
CA VAL A 144 18.16 -9.31 5.86
C VAL A 144 18.55 -10.60 6.57
N ASP A 145 19.24 -10.48 7.71
CA ASP A 145 19.78 -11.62 8.46
C ASP A 145 20.55 -12.61 7.56
N LYS A 146 21.35 -12.07 6.65
CA LYS A 146 22.20 -12.77 5.66
C LYS A 146 21.45 -13.41 4.48
N VAL A 147 20.15 -13.17 4.35
CA VAL A 147 19.33 -13.64 3.23
C VAL A 147 19.07 -12.51 2.25
N TRP A 148 19.31 -12.74 0.96
CA TRP A 148 18.99 -11.78 -0.10
C TRP A 148 17.50 -11.73 -0.33
N THR A 149 16.87 -10.61 0.00
CA THR A 149 15.41 -10.49 0.03
C THR A 149 15.01 -9.22 -0.72
N PRO A 150 14.19 -9.31 -1.78
CA PRO A 150 13.56 -8.13 -2.34
C PRO A 150 12.55 -7.57 -1.34
N ALA A 151 12.45 -6.26 -1.25
CA ALA A 151 11.41 -5.58 -0.49
C ALA A 151 10.06 -5.71 -1.22
N PRO A 152 8.99 -6.24 -0.58
CA PRO A 152 7.67 -6.36 -1.19
C PRO A 152 7.03 -5.02 -1.55
N HIS A 153 7.34 -3.97 -0.79
CA HIS A 153 6.84 -2.63 -1.05
C HIS A 153 7.55 -1.93 -2.22
N GLU A 154 8.64 -2.48 -2.75
CA GLU A 154 9.38 -1.89 -3.87
C GLU A 154 9.09 -2.63 -5.17
N PRO A 155 9.00 -1.93 -6.32
CA PRO A 155 8.91 -2.57 -7.63
C PRO A 155 10.06 -3.54 -7.87
N THR A 156 9.82 -4.65 -8.56
CA THR A 156 10.82 -5.66 -8.89
C THR A 156 11.08 -5.77 -10.40
N VAL A 157 12.31 -6.14 -10.76
CA VAL A 157 12.76 -6.44 -12.11
C VAL A 157 13.62 -7.71 -12.07
N THR A 158 13.47 -8.55 -13.09
CA THR A 158 14.36 -9.69 -13.30
C THR A 158 15.48 -9.27 -14.25
N ASN A 159 16.72 -9.38 -13.81
CA ASN A 159 17.88 -9.03 -14.62
C ASN A 159 18.24 -10.13 -15.64
N ALA A 160 19.26 -9.92 -16.47
CA ALA A 160 19.67 -10.85 -17.52
C ALA A 160 20.15 -12.22 -16.98
N GLU A 161 20.66 -12.27 -15.75
CA GLU A 161 21.07 -13.50 -15.07
C GLU A 161 19.89 -14.24 -14.39
N GLY A 162 18.67 -13.70 -14.49
CA GLY A 162 17.47 -14.28 -13.87
C GLY A 162 17.30 -13.92 -12.39
N HIS A 163 18.12 -13.03 -11.84
CA HIS A 163 17.98 -12.56 -10.47
C HIS A 163 16.87 -11.51 -10.37
N LEU A 164 15.98 -11.72 -9.41
CA LEU A 164 14.95 -10.77 -9.06
C LEU A 164 15.50 -9.71 -8.09
N ASN A 165 15.51 -8.46 -8.54
CA ASN A 165 15.97 -7.29 -7.82
C ASN A 165 14.82 -6.30 -7.65
N ASN A 166 14.88 -5.44 -6.65
CA ASN A 166 14.06 -4.23 -6.68
C ASN A 166 14.65 -3.21 -7.66
N PHE A 167 13.83 -2.31 -8.18
CA PHE A 167 14.31 -1.16 -8.92
C PHE A 167 13.56 0.12 -8.54
N ARG A 168 14.25 1.26 -8.69
CA ARG A 168 13.66 2.58 -8.41
C ARG A 168 14.17 3.62 -9.39
N VAL A 169 13.28 4.50 -9.81
CA VAL A 169 13.63 5.71 -10.57
C VAL A 169 13.86 6.85 -9.58
N ILE A 170 15.06 7.39 -9.60
CA ILE A 170 15.46 8.53 -8.79
C ILE A 170 15.31 9.80 -9.64
N ALA A 171 14.55 10.76 -9.12
CA ALA A 171 14.35 12.07 -9.71
C ALA A 171 14.14 13.11 -8.60
N PRO A 172 14.53 14.37 -8.78
CA PRO A 172 14.29 15.40 -7.77
C PRO A 172 12.79 15.72 -7.69
N THR A 173 12.20 15.59 -6.51
CA THR A 173 10.78 15.94 -6.26
C THR A 173 10.63 17.24 -5.49
N VAL A 174 11.68 17.65 -4.77
CA VAL A 174 11.77 18.92 -4.07
C VAL A 174 13.19 19.49 -4.20
N THR A 175 13.29 20.81 -4.30
CA THR A 175 14.55 21.54 -4.25
C THR A 175 14.51 22.55 -3.11
N PHE A 176 15.41 22.38 -2.14
CA PHE A 176 15.63 23.34 -1.07
C PHE A 176 16.70 24.34 -1.49
N SER A 177 16.47 25.62 -1.20
CA SER A 177 17.39 26.70 -1.55
C SER A 177 17.45 27.73 -0.43
N LEU A 178 18.65 28.20 -0.11
CA LEU A 178 18.87 29.29 0.84
C LEU A 178 20.01 30.20 0.35
N LYS A 179 19.78 31.51 0.30
CA LYS A 179 20.85 32.48 0.01
C LYS A 179 21.62 32.83 1.29
N ALA A 180 22.82 32.27 1.44
CA ALA A 180 23.66 32.50 2.61
C ALA A 180 25.14 32.72 2.21
N PRO A 181 25.50 33.86 1.58
CA PRO A 181 26.81 34.02 0.93
C PRO A 181 28.01 33.86 1.86
N ARG A 182 27.84 34.19 3.15
CA ARG A 182 28.89 34.11 4.18
C ARG A 182 28.98 32.75 4.87
N ALA A 183 28.00 31.87 4.68
CA ALA A 183 28.00 30.56 5.33
C ALA A 183 29.06 29.63 4.74
N GLU A 184 29.59 28.76 5.59
CA GLU A 184 30.47 27.67 5.17
C GLU A 184 29.64 26.43 4.83
N ASN A 185 28.73 26.05 5.72
CA ASN A 185 27.87 24.89 5.58
C ASN A 185 26.41 25.25 5.84
N VAL A 186 25.52 24.78 4.97
CA VAL A 186 24.07 24.87 5.16
C VAL A 186 23.48 23.49 5.04
N PHE A 187 22.65 23.11 6.01
CA PHE A 187 21.89 21.88 6.00
C PHE A 187 20.39 22.18 5.99
N VAL A 188 19.61 21.22 5.51
CA VAL A 188 18.15 21.20 5.70
C VAL A 188 17.76 19.95 6.49
N VAL A 189 16.88 20.13 7.46
CA VAL A 189 16.37 19.07 8.36
C VAL A 189 14.86 19.17 8.35
N GLY A 190 14.14 18.05 8.30
CA GLY A 190 12.68 18.08 8.26
C GLY A 190 12.01 16.83 8.81
N ASP A 191 10.67 16.87 8.82
CA ASP A 191 9.82 15.84 9.42
C ASP A 191 9.71 14.54 8.60
N TRP A 192 10.18 14.52 7.34
CA TRP A 192 10.18 13.32 6.46
C TRP A 192 10.91 12.10 7.04
N ASP A 193 11.75 12.30 8.05
CA ASP A 193 12.43 11.25 8.81
C ASP A 193 12.34 11.45 10.33
N ASN A 194 11.36 12.22 10.80
CA ASN A 194 11.23 12.66 12.20
C ASN A 194 12.43 13.48 12.68
N TRP A 195 12.93 14.41 11.86
CA TRP A 195 14.01 15.34 12.21
C TRP A 195 15.33 14.65 12.58
N GLN A 196 15.55 13.45 12.05
CA GLN A 196 16.71 12.62 12.38
C GLN A 196 17.90 12.87 11.47
N TYR A 197 17.67 13.27 10.22
CA TYR A 197 18.75 13.46 9.25
C TYR A 197 18.80 14.88 8.67
N SER A 198 20.01 15.28 8.29
CA SER A 198 20.30 16.57 7.69
C SER A 198 20.86 16.39 6.28
N LEU A 199 20.29 17.08 5.29
CA LEU A 199 20.82 17.11 3.93
C LEU A 199 21.77 18.29 3.78
N LEU A 200 23.00 18.05 3.35
CA LEU A 200 23.97 19.11 3.07
C LEU A 200 23.62 19.81 1.74
N LEU A 201 23.55 21.14 1.76
CA LEU A 201 23.34 21.95 0.57
C LEU A 201 24.67 22.32 -0.08
N LYS A 202 24.68 22.32 -1.42
CA LYS A 202 25.84 22.73 -2.23
C LYS A 202 25.80 24.24 -2.49
N LYS A 203 26.88 24.94 -2.14
CA LYS A 203 27.07 26.36 -2.42
C LYS A 203 27.40 26.60 -3.88
N ASP A 204 26.70 27.53 -4.52
CA ASP A 204 27.14 28.21 -5.73
C ASP A 204 28.04 29.40 -5.34
N PRO A 205 29.35 29.36 -5.65
CA PRO A 205 30.27 30.43 -5.29
C PRO A 205 29.93 31.79 -5.92
N ALA A 206 29.28 31.81 -7.09
CA ALA A 206 28.98 33.03 -7.81
C ALA A 206 27.81 33.80 -7.19
N THR A 207 26.78 33.08 -6.75
CA THR A 207 25.55 33.68 -6.20
C THR A 207 25.49 33.65 -4.68
N GLY A 208 26.28 32.80 -4.03
CA GLY A 208 26.21 32.52 -2.60
C GLY A 208 24.95 31.75 -2.18
N VAL A 209 24.24 31.15 -3.14
CA VAL A 209 23.04 30.35 -2.92
C VAL A 209 23.44 28.90 -2.64
N PHE A 210 22.84 28.32 -1.61
CA PHE A 210 22.98 26.92 -1.24
C PHE A 210 21.77 26.15 -1.76
N THR A 211 21.97 24.98 -2.39
CA THR A 211 20.88 24.16 -2.93
C THR A 211 21.04 22.67 -2.62
N ALA A 212 19.93 21.98 -2.37
CA ALA A 212 19.88 20.52 -2.29
C ALA A 212 18.61 20.00 -2.99
N LYS A 213 18.73 18.90 -3.72
CA LYS A 213 17.61 18.20 -4.32
C LYS A 213 17.34 16.91 -3.55
N ALA A 214 16.08 16.63 -3.24
CA ALA A 214 15.67 15.39 -2.57
C ALA A 214 14.57 14.69 -3.36
N HIS A 215 14.52 13.37 -3.21
CA HIS A 215 13.41 12.54 -3.65
C HIS A 215 12.61 12.14 -2.41
N LEU A 216 11.55 12.90 -2.14
CA LEU A 216 10.62 12.66 -1.04
C LEU A 216 9.28 12.13 -1.59
N PRO A 217 8.59 11.22 -0.90
CA PRO A 217 7.22 10.84 -1.26
C PRO A 217 6.32 12.07 -1.40
N PRO A 218 5.27 12.03 -2.24
CA PRO A 218 4.31 13.13 -2.34
C PRO A 218 3.72 13.49 -0.97
N GLY A 219 3.65 14.79 -0.67
CA GLY A 219 3.16 15.25 0.62
C GLY A 219 3.68 16.63 1.00
N GLN A 220 3.14 17.16 2.10
CA GLN A 220 3.64 18.38 2.73
C GLN A 220 4.59 18.02 3.86
N TYR A 221 5.76 18.67 3.88
CA TYR A 221 6.79 18.48 4.87
C TYR A 221 7.15 19.79 5.57
N SER A 222 7.44 19.71 6.86
CA SER A 222 7.98 20.80 7.67
C SER A 222 9.49 20.68 7.76
N TYR A 223 10.20 21.80 7.68
CA TYR A 223 11.66 21.79 7.67
C TYR A 223 12.28 23.08 8.22
N VAL A 224 13.54 23.01 8.63
CA VAL A 224 14.39 24.15 9.01
C VAL A 224 15.72 24.11 8.28
N PHE A 225 16.34 25.27 8.12
CA PHE A 225 17.74 25.34 7.73
C PHE A 225 18.64 25.36 8.96
N ALA A 226 19.82 24.76 8.83
CA ALA A 226 20.89 24.89 9.80
C ALA A 226 22.12 25.49 9.12
N VAL A 227 22.47 26.72 9.47
CA VAL A 227 23.58 27.49 8.91
C VAL A 227 24.70 27.51 9.93
N ASP A 228 25.84 26.93 9.57
CA ASP A 228 27.05 26.86 10.42
C ASP A 228 26.76 26.40 11.86
N GLY A 229 25.88 25.40 12.01
CA GLY A 229 25.52 24.83 13.31
C GLY A 229 24.40 25.53 14.07
N ASN A 230 23.74 26.53 13.48
CA ASN A 230 22.61 27.22 14.10
C ASN A 230 21.36 27.15 13.23
N VAL A 231 20.20 26.95 13.85
CA VAL A 231 18.91 27.01 13.14
C VAL A 231 18.73 28.40 12.54
N ALA A 232 18.33 28.45 11.27
CA ALA A 232 18.08 29.66 10.52
C ALA A 232 16.82 29.51 9.68
N SER A 233 16.18 30.64 9.40
CA SER A 233 15.05 30.73 8.46
C SER A 233 15.46 31.47 7.20
N ASP A 234 14.82 31.12 6.08
CA ASP A 234 14.84 31.91 4.86
C ASP A 234 13.89 33.10 5.02
N PRO A 235 14.38 34.35 5.10
CA PRO A 235 13.52 35.52 5.31
C PRO A 235 12.61 35.80 4.10
N THR A 236 12.84 35.14 2.95
CA THR A 236 12.01 35.28 1.75
C THR A 236 10.86 34.29 1.70
N GLN A 237 10.79 33.35 2.65
CA GLN A 237 9.75 32.33 2.73
C GLN A 237 8.93 32.47 4.01
N PRO A 238 7.65 32.09 3.98
CA PRO A 238 6.83 32.06 5.20
C PRO A 238 7.36 31.03 6.19
N VAL A 239 7.19 31.34 7.46
CA VAL A 239 7.45 30.45 8.60
C VAL A 239 6.14 30.14 9.33
N TYR A 240 6.10 28.98 9.98
CA TYR A 240 4.95 28.47 10.71
C TYR A 240 5.38 28.03 12.11
N PRO A 241 4.54 28.23 13.14
CA PRO A 241 4.86 27.76 14.48
C PRO A 241 4.88 26.22 14.53
N HIS A 242 5.83 25.66 15.27
CA HIS A 242 5.98 24.23 15.52
C HIS A 242 6.37 24.00 16.99
N GLU A 243 5.70 23.08 17.67
CA GLU A 243 5.84 22.89 19.13
C GLU A 243 7.29 22.59 19.56
N GLU A 244 7.99 21.73 18.82
CA GLU A 244 9.35 21.32 19.18
C GLU A 244 10.46 22.16 18.53
N GLN A 245 10.18 22.80 17.39
CA GLN A 245 11.20 23.44 16.53
C GLN A 245 11.11 24.96 16.56
N GLY A 246 10.09 25.54 17.21
CA GLY A 246 9.81 26.96 17.21
C GLY A 246 9.17 27.40 15.89
N GLU A 247 9.99 27.70 14.89
CA GLU A 247 9.53 28.15 13.57
C GLU A 247 10.06 27.23 12.47
N VAL A 248 9.18 26.81 11.56
CA VAL A 248 9.49 25.90 10.45
C VAL A 248 9.00 26.46 9.13
N HIS A 249 9.69 26.12 8.05
CA HIS A 249 9.19 26.25 6.69
C HIS A 249 8.34 25.05 6.30
N LYS A 250 7.56 25.20 5.23
CA LYS A 250 6.79 24.10 4.63
C LYS A 250 7.14 23.95 3.15
N SER A 251 7.28 22.72 2.69
CA SER A 251 7.44 22.39 1.27
C SER A 251 6.47 21.30 0.86
N TRP A 252 6.07 21.34 -0.41
CA TRP A 252 5.36 20.23 -1.04
C TRP A 252 6.34 19.41 -1.87
N SER A 253 6.24 18.10 -1.75
CA SER A 253 6.80 17.15 -2.71
C SER A 253 5.65 16.61 -3.55
N PHE A 254 5.90 16.44 -4.84
CA PHE A 254 4.97 15.86 -5.79
C PHE A 254 5.59 14.65 -6.47
N GLU A 255 4.77 13.83 -7.13
CA GLU A 255 5.30 12.82 -8.05
C GLU A 255 6.18 13.51 -9.10
N PRO A 256 7.38 12.98 -9.39
CA PRO A 256 8.20 13.54 -10.44
C PRO A 256 7.52 13.40 -11.78
N ASP A 257 7.63 14.45 -12.59
CA ASP A 257 7.26 14.41 -14.00
C ASP A 257 8.22 13.45 -14.72
N LEU A 258 7.73 12.28 -15.13
CA LEU A 258 8.51 11.22 -15.79
C LEU A 258 7.84 10.85 -17.10
N PHE A 259 8.62 10.48 -18.11
CA PHE A 259 8.08 9.71 -19.23
C PHE A 259 7.98 8.25 -18.80
N ARG A 260 6.76 7.74 -18.64
CA ARG A 260 6.50 6.30 -18.39
C ARG A 260 5.81 5.72 -19.62
N ILE A 261 6.45 4.78 -20.29
CA ILE A 261 5.91 4.12 -21.47
C ILE A 261 5.60 2.68 -21.11
N PHE A 262 4.32 2.31 -21.20
CA PHE A 262 3.86 0.94 -21.08
C PHE A 262 3.61 0.38 -22.48
N TYR A 263 4.28 -0.71 -22.85
CA TYR A 263 4.22 -1.32 -24.17
C TYR A 263 3.74 -2.77 -24.08
N CYS A 264 2.59 -3.07 -24.67
CA CYS A 264 2.08 -4.44 -24.73
C CYS A 264 2.69 -5.15 -25.95
N THR A 265 3.43 -6.23 -25.72
CA THR A 265 4.13 -6.97 -26.77
C THR A 265 4.27 -8.45 -26.46
N GLY A 266 4.42 -9.24 -27.53
CA GLY A 266 4.83 -10.65 -27.44
C GLY A 266 6.35 -10.84 -27.51
N TRP A 267 7.14 -9.77 -27.56
CA TRP A 267 8.60 -9.87 -27.57
C TRP A 267 9.15 -10.15 -26.18
N GLU A 268 10.08 -11.10 -26.11
CA GLU A 268 10.85 -11.41 -24.90
C GLU A 268 11.67 -10.19 -24.45
N GLU A 269 12.39 -9.58 -25.40
CA GLU A 269 13.07 -8.30 -25.24
C GLU A 269 12.35 -7.20 -26.03
N ALA A 270 12.22 -6.03 -25.42
CA ALA A 270 11.76 -4.83 -26.11
C ALA A 270 12.73 -3.69 -25.82
N VAL A 271 13.05 -2.94 -26.85
CA VAL A 271 14.03 -1.85 -26.80
C VAL A 271 13.40 -0.58 -27.32
N LEU A 272 13.43 0.45 -26.48
CA LEU A 272 13.06 1.81 -26.82
C LEU A 272 14.25 2.49 -27.51
N GLN A 273 14.08 2.87 -28.78
CA GLN A 273 14.98 3.78 -29.47
C GLN A 273 14.36 5.16 -29.41
N TYR A 274 14.99 6.09 -28.67
CA TYR A 274 14.38 7.39 -28.39
C TYR A 274 15.33 8.56 -28.60
N ARG A 275 14.75 9.74 -28.76
CA ARG A 275 15.44 11.02 -28.60
C ARG A 275 14.54 12.01 -27.87
N ARG A 276 15.15 12.84 -27.04
CA ARG A 276 14.48 13.92 -26.29
C ARG A 276 14.50 15.18 -27.14
N VAL A 277 13.40 15.91 -27.18
CA VAL A 277 13.23 17.11 -28.02
C VAL A 277 12.68 18.24 -27.16
N VAL A 278 13.37 19.38 -27.13
CA VAL A 278 12.95 20.60 -26.43
C VAL A 278 12.77 21.70 -27.46
N ARG A 279 11.57 22.30 -27.51
CA ARG A 279 11.22 23.38 -28.46
C ARG A 279 11.58 23.03 -29.93
N GLY A 280 11.29 21.78 -30.32
CA GLY A 280 11.53 21.27 -31.67
C GLY A 280 12.98 20.94 -32.01
N LYS A 281 13.92 20.99 -31.06
CA LYS A 281 15.33 20.62 -31.26
C LYS A 281 15.70 19.41 -30.40
N PRO A 282 16.36 18.38 -30.96
CA PRO A 282 16.89 17.28 -30.18
C PRO A 282 17.88 17.75 -29.12
N VAL A 283 17.74 17.25 -27.88
CA VAL A 283 18.66 17.52 -26.76
C VAL A 283 20.03 16.90 -27.05
N THR A 284 20.03 15.67 -27.58
CA THR A 284 21.21 14.95 -28.05
C THR A 284 21.15 14.77 -29.56
N LYS A 285 22.31 14.74 -30.22
CA LYS A 285 22.37 14.46 -31.67
C LYS A 285 22.08 12.99 -31.99
N GLU A 286 22.48 12.10 -31.10
CA GLU A 286 22.37 10.65 -31.29
C GLU A 286 21.12 10.08 -30.62
N TRP A 287 20.50 9.12 -31.30
CA TRP A 287 19.44 8.29 -30.74
C TRP A 287 19.98 7.47 -29.58
N GLN A 288 19.19 7.43 -28.52
CA GLN A 288 19.48 6.68 -27.31
C GLN A 288 18.73 5.35 -27.32
N ARG A 289 19.24 4.37 -26.57
CA ARG A 289 18.66 3.03 -26.45
C ARG A 289 18.34 2.76 -24.98
N LEU A 290 17.14 2.26 -24.70
CA LEU A 290 16.75 1.80 -23.37
C LEU A 290 15.99 0.47 -23.50
N SER A 291 16.48 -0.58 -22.85
CA SER A 291 15.72 -1.83 -22.74
C SER A 291 14.53 -1.64 -21.81
N LEU A 292 13.36 -2.12 -22.23
CA LEU A 292 12.18 -2.12 -21.37
C LEU A 292 12.24 -3.30 -20.41
N VAL A 293 11.77 -3.07 -19.20
CA VAL A 293 11.60 -4.09 -18.16
C VAL A 293 10.18 -4.65 -18.21
N ASN A 294 9.91 -5.75 -17.52
CA ASN A 294 8.52 -6.21 -17.34
C ASN A 294 7.75 -5.17 -16.51
N ALA A 295 6.53 -4.82 -16.95
CA ALA A 295 5.62 -4.04 -16.13
C ALA A 295 5.01 -4.94 -15.04
N PRO A 296 4.46 -4.39 -13.94
CA PRO A 296 3.89 -5.21 -12.86
C PRO A 296 2.66 -6.04 -13.29
N SER A 297 2.00 -5.65 -14.39
CA SER A 297 0.90 -6.40 -14.98
C SER A 297 1.29 -7.81 -15.41
N ARG A 298 0.38 -8.74 -15.19
CA ARG A 298 0.56 -10.16 -15.52
C ARG A 298 0.42 -10.46 -17.02
N GLY A 299 0.18 -9.42 -17.82
CA GLY A 299 -0.14 -9.55 -19.24
C GLY A 299 -1.58 -10.01 -19.43
N ASN A 300 -1.97 -10.16 -20.70
CA ASN A 300 -3.27 -10.68 -21.09
C ASN A 300 -3.17 -11.32 -22.48
N SER A 301 -4.32 -11.60 -23.09
CA SER A 301 -4.41 -12.13 -24.45
C SER A 301 -3.73 -11.27 -25.52
N LEU A 302 -3.42 -10.00 -25.24
CA LEU A 302 -2.72 -9.09 -26.15
C LEU A 302 -1.19 -9.20 -26.04
N GLY A 303 -0.66 -9.80 -24.98
CA GLY A 303 0.77 -9.96 -24.73
C GLY A 303 1.17 -9.58 -23.30
N VAL A 304 2.48 -9.49 -23.09
CA VAL A 304 3.07 -9.06 -21.82
C VAL A 304 3.29 -7.56 -21.87
N TRP A 305 3.01 -6.87 -20.77
CA TRP A 305 3.33 -5.46 -20.66
C TRP A 305 4.78 -5.26 -20.25
N LYS A 306 5.45 -4.41 -21.01
CA LYS A 306 6.81 -3.93 -20.76
C LYS A 306 6.74 -2.46 -20.37
N MET A 307 7.72 -1.96 -19.63
CA MET A 307 7.78 -0.58 -19.19
C MET A 307 9.17 0.03 -19.40
N ALA A 308 9.21 1.29 -19.82
CA ALA A 308 10.38 2.15 -19.74
C ALA A 308 10.02 3.42 -18.96
N THR A 309 10.96 3.90 -18.13
CA THR A 309 10.82 5.18 -17.45
C THR A 309 12.04 6.05 -17.72
N LEU A 310 11.82 7.33 -18.05
CA LEU A 310 12.86 8.31 -18.30
C LEU A 310 12.61 9.58 -17.47
N VAL A 311 13.67 10.12 -16.89
CA VAL A 311 13.65 11.40 -16.18
C VAL A 311 13.88 12.52 -17.21
N PRO A 312 12.95 13.47 -17.38
CA PRO A 312 13.14 14.61 -18.26
C PRO A 312 14.16 15.59 -17.68
N THR A 313 14.75 16.40 -18.56
CA THR A 313 15.64 17.50 -18.18
C THR A 313 14.93 18.85 -18.13
N ASP A 314 13.81 18.98 -18.85
CA ASP A 314 12.98 20.17 -18.94
C ASP A 314 11.49 19.76 -18.96
N PRO A 315 10.58 20.44 -18.24
CA PRO A 315 9.15 20.14 -18.29
C PRO A 315 8.50 20.29 -19.67
N ALA A 316 9.09 21.09 -20.58
CA ALA A 316 8.64 21.27 -21.95
C ALA A 316 9.27 20.27 -22.94
N GLU A 317 9.96 19.25 -22.42
CA GLU A 317 10.54 18.17 -23.21
C GLU A 317 9.43 17.29 -23.79
N SER A 318 9.62 16.86 -25.04
CA SER A 318 8.85 15.80 -25.68
C SER A 318 9.77 14.63 -26.01
N LEU A 319 9.20 13.44 -26.10
CA LEU A 319 9.93 12.21 -26.39
C LEU A 319 9.48 11.64 -27.73
N GLU A 320 10.41 11.48 -28.65
CA GLU A 320 10.17 10.80 -29.93
C GLU A 320 10.83 9.43 -29.92
N PHE A 321 10.12 8.38 -30.36
CA PHE A 321 10.64 7.03 -30.26
C PHE A 321 10.08 6.02 -31.27
N THR A 322 10.80 4.91 -31.41
CA THR A 322 10.37 3.64 -31.99
C THR A 322 10.71 2.50 -31.05
N LEU A 323 10.13 1.33 -31.28
CA LEU A 323 10.43 0.12 -30.52
C LEU A 323 10.97 -0.97 -31.43
N ASN A 324 11.82 -1.83 -30.90
CA ASN A 324 12.23 -3.04 -31.57
C ASN A 324 12.40 -4.22 -30.61
N ASN A 325 12.54 -5.42 -31.16
CA ASN A 325 12.64 -6.68 -30.41
C ASN A 325 14.05 -7.00 -29.87
N GLY A 326 14.97 -6.03 -29.85
CA GLY A 326 16.35 -6.20 -29.36
C GLY A 326 17.28 -7.02 -30.26
N ALA A 327 16.75 -7.74 -31.25
CA ALA A 327 17.52 -8.55 -32.19
C ALA A 327 18.34 -7.71 -33.17
N ALA A 328 19.25 -8.35 -33.91
CA ALA A 328 20.08 -7.72 -34.93
C ALA A 328 19.88 -8.37 -36.31
N GLY A 329 20.25 -7.65 -37.37
CA GLY A 329 20.17 -8.12 -38.76
C GLY A 329 18.74 -8.50 -39.16
N ASP A 330 18.59 -9.60 -39.88
CA ASP A 330 17.29 -10.04 -40.44
C ASP A 330 16.25 -10.44 -39.38
N LYS A 331 16.65 -10.60 -38.12
CA LYS A 331 15.75 -10.91 -37.00
C LYS A 331 15.19 -9.66 -36.32
N LEU A 332 15.73 -8.48 -36.63
CA LEU A 332 15.26 -7.21 -36.09
C LEU A 332 13.84 -6.95 -36.59
N LYS A 333 12.92 -6.75 -35.64
CA LYS A 333 11.55 -6.32 -35.90
C LYS A 333 11.33 -4.99 -35.21
N GLU A 334 10.77 -4.03 -35.94
CA GLU A 334 10.43 -2.71 -35.42
C GLU A 334 8.91 -2.57 -35.29
N ASP A 335 8.49 -1.83 -34.27
CA ASP A 335 7.13 -1.31 -34.11
C ASP A 335 7.17 0.21 -34.30
N ARG A 336 6.37 0.68 -35.26
CA ARG A 336 6.23 2.08 -35.66
C ARG A 336 4.74 2.42 -35.78
N PRO A 337 4.36 3.70 -35.61
CA PRO A 337 2.98 4.11 -35.81
C PRO A 337 2.55 3.86 -37.26
N GLY A 338 1.30 3.44 -37.46
CA GLY A 338 0.78 3.24 -38.82
C GLY A 338 0.58 4.54 -39.61
N SER A 339 0.43 5.68 -38.94
CA SER A 339 0.08 6.98 -39.53
C SER A 339 1.19 8.04 -39.48
N ALA A 340 2.34 7.73 -38.87
CA ALA A 340 3.41 8.68 -38.62
C ALA A 340 4.78 7.95 -38.58
N PRO A 341 5.91 8.64 -38.80
CA PRO A 341 7.21 7.97 -38.81
C PRO A 341 7.69 7.53 -37.42
N LEU A 342 7.20 8.18 -36.35
CA LEU A 342 7.65 8.02 -34.96
C LEU A 342 6.48 8.13 -34.00
N TYR A 343 6.56 7.44 -32.86
CA TYR A 343 5.72 7.73 -31.72
C TYR A 343 6.20 9.01 -31.04
N VAL A 344 5.26 9.78 -30.48
CA VAL A 344 5.57 11.03 -29.79
C VAL A 344 4.80 11.09 -28.48
N CYS A 345 5.53 11.19 -27.37
CA CYS A 345 4.97 11.68 -26.10
C CYS A 345 5.18 13.20 -26.08
N PRO A 346 4.12 14.01 -26.20
CA PRO A 346 4.25 15.46 -26.35
C PRO A 346 4.72 16.18 -25.07
N PHE A 347 4.66 15.52 -23.92
CA PHE A 347 5.06 16.05 -22.62
C PHE A 347 5.41 14.88 -21.67
N PRO A 348 6.16 15.13 -20.57
CA PRO A 348 6.39 14.13 -19.53
C PRO A 348 5.08 13.64 -18.94
N GLY A 349 4.91 12.33 -18.88
CA GLY A 349 3.70 11.69 -18.39
C GLY A 349 3.70 10.19 -18.68
N SER A 350 2.59 9.56 -18.33
CA SER A 350 2.38 8.13 -18.50
C SER A 350 1.59 7.84 -19.77
N PHE A 351 2.06 6.88 -20.57
CA PHE A 351 1.48 6.52 -21.87
C PHE A 351 1.44 5.01 -22.07
N LYS A 352 0.38 4.53 -22.73
CA LYS A 352 0.22 3.14 -23.16
C LYS A 352 0.34 3.02 -24.66
N LEU A 353 1.12 2.05 -25.10
CA LEU A 353 1.24 1.63 -26.48
C LEU A 353 0.80 0.18 -26.61
N ALA A 354 -0.24 -0.03 -27.40
CA ALA A 354 -0.68 -1.37 -27.80
C ALA A 354 -1.24 -1.30 -29.22
N LYS A 355 -0.92 -2.32 -30.05
CA LYS A 355 -1.41 -2.43 -31.43
C LYS A 355 -1.14 -1.17 -32.27
N GLY A 356 0.05 -0.61 -32.17
CA GLY A 356 0.46 0.56 -32.95
C GLY A 356 -0.14 1.91 -32.50
N MET A 357 -0.80 1.93 -31.33
CA MET A 357 -1.56 3.09 -30.87
C MET A 357 -1.09 3.55 -29.50
N LEU A 358 -0.49 4.74 -29.45
CA LEU A 358 -0.04 5.41 -28.24
C LEU A 358 -1.17 6.27 -27.66
N ARG A 359 -1.47 6.12 -26.37
CA ARG A 359 -2.51 6.88 -25.66
C ARG A 359 -2.01 7.35 -24.30
N PRO A 360 -2.40 8.54 -23.81
CA PRO A 360 -2.18 8.93 -22.43
C PRO A 360 -2.76 7.89 -21.46
N PHE A 361 -2.07 7.68 -20.35
CA PHE A 361 -2.47 6.77 -19.28
C PHE A 361 -2.24 7.42 -17.91
N PRO A 362 -3.12 8.32 -17.47
CA PRO A 362 -2.94 9.11 -16.25
C PRO A 362 -2.58 8.28 -15.02
N ARG A 363 -3.29 7.17 -14.81
CA ARG A 363 -3.09 6.26 -13.70
C ARG A 363 -1.70 5.63 -13.60
N GLY A 364 -0.92 5.57 -14.68
CA GLY A 364 0.47 5.14 -14.61
C GLY A 364 1.37 6.11 -13.84
N ALA A 365 0.90 7.32 -13.54
CA ALA A 365 1.56 8.31 -12.68
C ALA A 365 0.88 8.48 -11.31
N GLU A 366 -0.25 7.81 -11.07
CA GLU A 366 -0.94 7.84 -9.79
C GLU A 366 -0.32 6.86 -8.80
N SER A 367 -0.55 7.09 -7.51
CA SER A 367 -0.11 6.16 -6.47
C SER A 367 -0.83 4.82 -6.61
N ARG A 368 -0.09 3.72 -6.40
CA ARG A 368 -0.68 2.38 -6.40
C ARG A 368 -1.75 2.25 -5.32
N ILE A 369 -2.79 1.49 -5.61
CA ILE A 369 -3.82 1.13 -4.62
C ILE A 369 -3.63 -0.32 -4.17
N MET A 370 -4.23 -0.67 -3.04
CA MET A 370 -4.38 -2.05 -2.60
C MET A 370 -5.86 -2.37 -2.46
N LEU A 371 -6.39 -3.23 -3.32
CA LEU A 371 -7.75 -3.74 -3.18
C LEU A 371 -7.73 -5.04 -2.39
N VAL A 372 -8.51 -5.11 -1.32
CA VAL A 372 -8.70 -6.31 -0.50
C VAL A 372 -10.15 -6.73 -0.59
N SER A 373 -10.42 -7.84 -1.26
CA SER A 373 -11.79 -8.28 -1.56
C SER A 373 -12.07 -9.62 -0.93
N ASP A 374 -13.27 -9.80 -0.37
CA ASP A 374 -13.81 -11.16 -0.26
C ASP A 374 -14.01 -11.76 -1.67
N ILE A 375 -14.15 -13.08 -1.73
CA ILE A 375 -14.34 -13.81 -2.98
C ILE A 375 -15.83 -14.10 -3.20
N ASP A 376 -16.45 -14.85 -2.29
CA ASP A 376 -17.71 -15.54 -2.52
C ASP A 376 -18.90 -14.60 -2.33
N GLY A 377 -19.60 -14.23 -3.40
CA GLY A 377 -20.65 -13.21 -3.32
C GLY A 377 -20.11 -11.79 -3.46
N THR A 378 -18.78 -11.61 -3.52
CA THR A 378 -18.13 -10.31 -3.73
C THR A 378 -17.36 -10.27 -5.05
N MET A 379 -16.23 -10.98 -5.19
CA MET A 379 -15.47 -11.01 -6.44
C MET A 379 -16.09 -11.97 -7.48
N ILE A 380 -16.73 -13.05 -7.02
CA ILE A 380 -17.43 -14.01 -7.88
C ILE A 380 -18.93 -14.01 -7.58
N GLY A 381 -19.71 -14.30 -8.62
CA GLY A 381 -21.15 -14.50 -8.51
C GLY A 381 -21.52 -15.85 -7.92
N ASP A 382 -22.83 -16.12 -7.89
CA ASP A 382 -23.35 -17.42 -7.47
C ASP A 382 -22.82 -18.53 -8.39
N MET A 383 -22.10 -19.49 -7.81
CA MET A 383 -21.51 -20.64 -8.49
C MET A 383 -22.54 -21.57 -9.14
N ALA A 384 -23.82 -21.48 -8.77
CA ALA A 384 -24.91 -22.17 -9.46
C ALA A 384 -25.30 -21.50 -10.81
N SER A 385 -24.89 -20.25 -11.02
CA SER A 385 -25.15 -19.50 -12.25
C SER A 385 -24.12 -19.82 -13.34
N PRO A 386 -24.53 -20.01 -14.61
CA PRO A 386 -23.61 -20.08 -15.75
C PRO A 386 -22.72 -18.84 -15.91
N ASP A 387 -23.16 -17.69 -15.41
CA ASP A 387 -22.49 -16.39 -15.53
C ASP A 387 -21.70 -15.99 -14.27
N ALA A 388 -21.43 -16.94 -13.36
CA ALA A 388 -20.76 -16.70 -12.07
C ALA A 388 -19.46 -15.89 -12.15
N PHE A 389 -18.76 -15.95 -13.29
CA PHE A 389 -17.45 -15.31 -13.48
C PHE A 389 -17.45 -14.15 -14.47
N THR A 390 -18.62 -13.75 -14.98
CA THR A 390 -18.70 -12.73 -16.04
C THR A 390 -18.24 -11.35 -15.53
N SER A 391 -18.69 -10.94 -14.35
CA SER A 391 -18.22 -9.70 -13.70
C SER A 391 -16.74 -9.81 -13.29
N SER A 392 -16.33 -10.96 -12.75
CA SER A 392 -14.93 -11.23 -12.39
C SER A 392 -13.99 -11.06 -13.59
N HIS A 393 -14.43 -11.50 -14.78
CA HIS A 393 -13.64 -11.37 -16.00
C HIS A 393 -13.46 -9.91 -16.42
N ARG A 394 -14.52 -9.10 -16.38
CA ARG A 394 -14.42 -7.66 -16.67
C ARG A 394 -13.52 -6.94 -15.67
N PHE A 395 -13.63 -7.31 -14.39
CA PHE A 395 -12.73 -6.81 -13.36
C PHE A 395 -11.27 -7.19 -13.67
N ALA A 396 -11.00 -8.45 -14.02
CA ALA A 396 -9.66 -8.91 -14.37
C ALA A 396 -9.08 -8.18 -15.60
N GLU A 397 -9.89 -7.97 -16.64
CA GLU A 397 -9.48 -7.20 -17.81
C GLU A 397 -9.11 -5.76 -17.44
N TYR A 398 -9.94 -5.08 -16.65
CA TYR A 398 -9.61 -3.73 -16.17
C TYR A 398 -8.37 -3.73 -15.28
N TRP A 399 -8.29 -4.66 -14.32
CA TRP A 399 -7.23 -4.71 -13.33
C TRP A 399 -5.87 -4.88 -14.01
N GLU A 400 -5.74 -5.88 -14.87
CA GLU A 400 -4.47 -6.18 -15.54
C GLU A 400 -4.11 -5.13 -16.60
N ASN A 401 -5.10 -4.48 -17.21
CA ASN A 401 -4.86 -3.40 -18.17
C ASN A 401 -4.79 -2.01 -17.54
N SER A 402 -4.98 -1.83 -16.22
CA SER A 402 -4.98 -0.50 -15.59
C SER A 402 -4.32 -0.53 -14.22
N ALA A 403 -5.03 -0.97 -13.18
CA ALA A 403 -4.57 -0.91 -11.79
C ALA A 403 -3.21 -1.61 -11.60
N SER A 404 -3.11 -2.84 -12.08
CA SER A 404 -1.91 -3.69 -12.02
C SER A 404 -0.73 -3.03 -12.75
N LEU A 405 -0.97 -2.36 -13.90
CA LEU A 405 0.10 -1.62 -14.61
C LEU A 405 0.67 -0.46 -13.80
N ALA A 406 -0.16 0.20 -13.00
CA ALA A 406 0.28 1.24 -12.06
C ALA A 406 0.93 0.67 -10.79
N GLY A 407 1.14 -0.66 -10.71
CA GLY A 407 1.70 -1.34 -9.56
C GLY A 407 0.72 -1.56 -8.41
N SER A 408 -0.60 -1.50 -8.68
CA SER A 408 -1.62 -1.77 -7.66
C SER A 408 -1.68 -3.24 -7.28
N LEU A 409 -2.03 -3.50 -6.02
CA LEU A 409 -2.00 -4.80 -5.39
C LEU A 409 -3.41 -5.35 -5.21
N LEU A 410 -3.61 -6.60 -5.62
CA LEU A 410 -4.85 -7.32 -5.41
C LEU A 410 -4.67 -8.34 -4.30
N VAL A 411 -5.54 -8.29 -3.30
CA VAL A 411 -5.56 -9.24 -2.19
C VAL A 411 -6.94 -9.86 -2.09
N TYR A 412 -7.00 -11.19 -2.07
CA TYR A 412 -8.22 -11.88 -1.70
C TYR A 412 -8.22 -12.24 -0.22
N ASN A 413 -9.31 -11.95 0.47
CA ASN A 413 -9.47 -12.17 1.91
C ASN A 413 -10.70 -13.05 2.18
N THR A 414 -10.48 -14.36 2.19
CA THR A 414 -11.53 -15.38 2.12
C THR A 414 -11.50 -16.32 3.32
N GLY A 415 -12.66 -16.90 3.64
CA GLY A 415 -12.79 -18.01 4.59
C GLY A 415 -12.28 -19.36 4.06
N ARG A 416 -12.09 -19.47 2.73
CA ARG A 416 -11.58 -20.69 2.06
C ARG A 416 -10.19 -21.06 2.55
N SER A 417 -9.85 -22.35 2.52
CA SER A 417 -8.46 -22.80 2.62
C SER A 417 -7.71 -22.56 1.31
N LEU A 418 -6.36 -22.62 1.34
CA LEU A 418 -5.55 -22.44 0.13
C LEU A 418 -5.91 -23.45 -0.97
N GLY A 419 -6.16 -24.71 -0.61
CA GLY A 419 -6.55 -25.74 -1.57
C GLY A 419 -7.87 -25.41 -2.28
N GLN A 420 -8.88 -24.98 -1.51
CA GLN A 420 -10.16 -24.54 -2.06
C GLN A 420 -10.04 -23.31 -2.96
N PHE A 421 -9.16 -22.36 -2.60
CA PHE A 421 -8.87 -21.20 -3.44
C PHE A 421 -8.18 -21.60 -4.76
N VAL A 422 -7.16 -22.47 -4.70
CA VAL A 422 -6.47 -22.98 -5.89
C VAL A 422 -7.43 -23.72 -6.82
N ASP A 423 -8.34 -24.52 -6.28
CA ASP A 423 -9.35 -25.22 -7.09
C ASP A 423 -10.39 -24.26 -7.69
N LEU A 424 -10.74 -23.18 -6.98
CA LEU A 424 -11.56 -22.11 -7.54
C LEU A 424 -10.86 -21.44 -8.72
N MET A 425 -9.58 -21.06 -8.57
CA MET A 425 -8.80 -20.44 -9.66
C MET A 425 -8.78 -21.33 -10.91
N LYS A 426 -8.63 -22.65 -10.75
CA LYS A 426 -8.72 -23.62 -11.86
C LYS A 426 -10.10 -23.63 -12.51
N LYS A 427 -11.18 -23.63 -11.71
CA LYS A 427 -12.57 -23.61 -12.21
C LYS A 427 -12.93 -22.33 -12.96
N CYS A 428 -12.34 -21.19 -12.56
CA CYS A 428 -12.57 -19.91 -13.21
C CYS A 428 -11.95 -19.82 -14.62
N ASP A 429 -11.02 -20.72 -14.97
CA ASP A 429 -10.37 -20.81 -16.28
C ASP A 429 -9.85 -19.45 -16.79
N GLY A 430 -9.09 -18.74 -15.95
CA GLY A 430 -8.49 -17.45 -16.29
C GLY A 430 -9.43 -16.24 -16.24
N LYS A 431 -10.70 -16.42 -15.84
CA LYS A 431 -11.65 -15.30 -15.67
C LYS A 431 -11.47 -14.52 -14.37
N LEU A 432 -10.73 -15.05 -13.41
CA LEU A 432 -10.47 -14.39 -12.15
C LEU A 432 -9.06 -13.78 -12.16
N ALA A 433 -8.95 -12.51 -11.76
CA ALA A 433 -7.64 -11.87 -11.62
C ALA A 433 -6.80 -12.64 -10.61
N ILE A 434 -5.53 -12.88 -10.95
CA ILE A 434 -4.59 -13.53 -10.03
C ILE A 434 -4.21 -12.49 -8.98
N PRO A 435 -4.38 -12.76 -7.67
CA PRO A 435 -4.01 -11.80 -6.65
C PRO A 435 -2.50 -11.84 -6.39
N ASP A 436 -1.97 -10.77 -5.79
CA ASP A 436 -0.61 -10.69 -5.27
C ASP A 436 -0.50 -11.45 -3.93
N VAL A 437 -1.56 -11.37 -3.13
CA VAL A 437 -1.64 -11.99 -1.81
C VAL A 437 -3.00 -12.67 -1.63
N VAL A 438 -3.02 -13.82 -0.97
CA VAL A 438 -4.24 -14.46 -0.52
C VAL A 438 -4.21 -14.61 0.99
N ILE A 439 -5.22 -14.06 1.64
CA ILE A 439 -5.52 -14.27 3.04
C ILE A 439 -6.58 -15.36 3.10
N THR A 440 -6.25 -16.49 3.72
CA THR A 440 -7.12 -17.67 3.79
C THR A 440 -7.52 -17.96 5.23
N ALA A 441 -8.47 -18.89 5.38
CA ALA A 441 -8.88 -19.41 6.68
C ALA A 441 -9.25 -18.28 7.66
N VAL A 442 -10.02 -17.30 7.16
CA VAL A 442 -10.56 -16.17 7.92
C VAL A 442 -9.46 -15.31 8.55
N GLY A 443 -8.34 -15.12 7.85
CA GLY A 443 -7.24 -14.27 8.33
C GLY A 443 -6.23 -14.96 9.23
N THR A 444 -6.17 -16.30 9.25
CA THR A 444 -5.17 -17.04 10.04
C THR A 444 -3.94 -17.44 9.22
N LYS A 445 -3.98 -17.25 7.89
CA LYS A 445 -2.89 -17.56 6.97
C LYS A 445 -2.80 -16.49 5.90
N VAL A 446 -1.57 -16.06 5.60
CA VAL A 446 -1.24 -15.11 4.53
C VAL A 446 -0.31 -15.83 3.56
N TRP A 447 -0.62 -15.74 2.27
CA TRP A 447 0.13 -16.39 1.20
C TRP A 447 0.52 -15.37 0.15
N HIS A 448 1.81 -15.34 -0.19
CA HIS A 448 2.34 -14.51 -1.27
C HIS A 448 2.47 -15.36 -2.53
N LEU A 449 2.12 -14.77 -3.68
CA LEU A 449 2.38 -15.42 -4.96
C LEU A 449 3.90 -15.51 -5.19
N ASP A 450 4.40 -16.69 -5.52
CA ASP A 450 5.80 -16.88 -5.88
C ASP A 450 6.13 -16.10 -7.15
N GLU A 451 7.05 -15.13 -7.03
CA GLU A 451 7.40 -14.22 -8.11
C GLU A 451 8.07 -14.91 -9.30
N THR A 452 8.54 -16.15 -9.12
CA THR A 452 9.14 -16.97 -10.20
C THR A 452 8.09 -17.65 -11.09
N CYS A 453 6.81 -17.66 -10.70
CA CYS A 453 5.75 -18.22 -11.51
C CYS A 453 5.47 -17.34 -12.73
N GLY A 454 5.39 -17.96 -13.91
CA GLY A 454 4.85 -17.31 -15.10
C GLY A 454 3.41 -16.88 -14.83
N ARG A 455 3.15 -15.57 -14.79
CA ARG A 455 1.88 -15.01 -14.30
C ARG A 455 0.72 -15.07 -15.31
N CYS A 456 0.92 -15.73 -16.45
CA CYS A 456 -0.02 -15.75 -17.58
C CYS A 456 -1.10 -16.86 -17.50
N ALA A 457 -1.00 -17.81 -16.55
CA ALA A 457 -1.94 -18.91 -16.41
C ALA A 457 -2.18 -19.28 -14.94
N ALA A 458 -3.38 -19.80 -14.64
CA ALA A 458 -3.73 -20.30 -13.31
C ALA A 458 -3.00 -21.62 -12.95
N SER A 459 -2.49 -22.34 -13.96
CA SER A 459 -1.70 -23.56 -13.76
C SER A 459 -0.23 -23.21 -13.44
N GLY A 460 0.33 -23.89 -12.44
CA GLY A 460 1.73 -23.69 -12.04
C GLY A 460 1.97 -22.49 -11.09
N LEU A 461 0.91 -21.83 -10.61
CA LEU A 461 1.02 -20.86 -9.53
C LEU A 461 1.46 -21.54 -8.23
N LYS A 462 2.48 -20.98 -7.60
CA LYS A 462 3.00 -21.42 -6.31
C LYS A 462 2.77 -20.32 -5.27
N TRP A 463 2.34 -20.73 -4.09
CA TRP A 463 2.00 -19.84 -2.98
C TRP A 463 2.98 -20.10 -1.84
N ILE A 464 3.57 -19.02 -1.33
CA ILE A 464 4.54 -19.06 -0.24
C ILE A 464 3.84 -18.54 1.02
N GLU A 465 3.82 -19.36 2.07
CA GLU A 465 3.25 -18.93 3.36
C GLU A 465 4.11 -17.83 3.99
N ASP A 466 3.48 -16.79 4.50
CA ASP A 466 4.13 -15.78 5.32
C ASP A 466 4.36 -16.32 6.74
N THR A 467 5.58 -16.77 7.02
CA THR A 467 5.92 -17.35 8.33
C THR A 467 5.96 -16.30 9.44
N ASN A 468 6.23 -15.03 9.13
CA ASN A 468 6.22 -13.96 10.13
C ASN A 468 4.80 -13.72 10.65
N TRP A 469 3.82 -13.66 9.73
CA TRP A 469 2.41 -13.61 10.13
C TRP A 469 2.04 -14.81 10.99
N THR A 470 2.32 -16.03 10.53
CA THR A 470 1.96 -17.26 11.27
C THR A 470 2.58 -17.31 12.67
N LEU A 471 3.84 -16.89 12.84
CA LEU A 471 4.49 -16.84 14.15
C LEU A 471 3.88 -15.76 15.05
N SER A 472 3.45 -14.62 14.49
CA SER A 472 2.81 -13.56 15.28
C SER A 472 1.50 -14.00 15.94
N LEU A 473 0.83 -15.01 15.38
CA LEU A 473 -0.43 -15.56 15.89
C LEU A 473 -0.26 -16.53 17.07
N ASP A 474 0.97 -16.92 17.42
CA ASP A 474 1.23 -17.80 18.57
C ASP A 474 1.03 -17.09 19.92
N ALA A 475 1.15 -15.76 19.95
CA ALA A 475 0.95 -14.98 21.16
C ALA A 475 -0.50 -15.08 21.67
N GLY A 476 -0.68 -15.53 22.92
CA GLY A 476 -2.00 -15.64 23.55
C GLY A 476 -2.87 -16.82 23.08
N TRP A 477 -2.36 -17.64 22.14
CA TRP A 477 -3.09 -18.78 21.56
C TRP A 477 -2.63 -20.13 22.14
N ASN A 478 -3.59 -21.03 22.42
CA ASN A 478 -3.30 -22.41 22.80
C ASN A 478 -4.34 -23.36 22.19
N LEU A 479 -4.00 -23.99 21.06
CA LEU A 479 -4.90 -24.85 20.31
C LEU A 479 -5.47 -25.99 21.15
N ASP A 480 -4.64 -26.67 21.96
CA ASP A 480 -5.08 -27.83 22.74
C ASP A 480 -6.14 -27.46 23.77
N SER A 481 -6.04 -26.28 24.37
CA SER A 481 -7.03 -25.77 25.32
C SER A 481 -8.32 -25.40 24.62
N VAL A 482 -8.26 -24.71 23.47
CA VAL A 482 -9.44 -24.37 22.64
C VAL A 482 -10.15 -25.64 22.18
N ARG A 483 -9.40 -26.62 21.68
CA ARG A 483 -9.90 -27.93 21.25
C ARG A 483 -10.55 -28.71 22.39
N ARG A 484 -9.94 -28.71 23.58
CA ARG A 484 -10.54 -29.35 24.76
C ARG A 484 -11.87 -28.70 25.14
N LEU A 485 -11.94 -27.36 25.16
CA LEU A 485 -13.18 -26.63 25.47
C LEU A 485 -14.28 -26.92 24.44
N ALA A 486 -13.95 -26.92 23.15
CA ALA A 486 -14.87 -27.27 22.07
C ALA A 486 -15.39 -28.71 22.21
N ARG A 487 -14.52 -29.68 22.48
CA ARG A 487 -14.91 -31.09 22.69
C ARG A 487 -15.76 -31.30 23.94
N GLN A 488 -15.49 -30.56 25.02
CA GLN A 488 -16.36 -30.56 26.21
C GLN A 488 -17.77 -30.05 25.87
N LEU A 489 -17.86 -29.02 25.03
CA LEU A 489 -19.14 -28.49 24.58
C LEU A 489 -19.89 -29.46 23.66
N MET A 490 -19.18 -30.12 22.74
CA MET A 490 -19.72 -31.18 21.90
C MET A 490 -20.34 -32.31 22.72
N GLY A 491 -19.74 -32.70 23.84
CA GLY A 491 -20.26 -33.75 24.72
C GLY A 491 -21.62 -33.43 25.37
N HIS A 492 -22.11 -32.20 25.28
CA HIS A 492 -23.47 -31.82 25.72
C HIS A 492 -24.55 -32.08 24.67
N TYR A 493 -24.17 -32.28 23.41
CA TYR A 493 -25.09 -32.55 22.30
C TYR A 493 -24.86 -33.96 21.76
N ASN A 494 -25.94 -34.73 21.60
CA ASN A 494 -25.87 -36.12 21.15
C ASN A 494 -26.02 -36.28 19.63
N ASP A 495 -26.18 -35.19 18.89
CA ASP A 495 -26.28 -35.21 17.42
C ASP A 495 -25.36 -34.16 16.78
N GLU A 496 -24.78 -34.52 15.64
CA GLU A 496 -23.91 -33.64 14.84
C GLU A 496 -24.71 -32.60 14.03
N ALA A 497 -26.05 -32.75 13.98
CA ALA A 497 -26.95 -31.82 13.31
C ALA A 497 -27.22 -30.55 14.14
N THR A 498 -26.84 -30.52 15.41
CA THR A 498 -26.99 -29.35 16.29
C THR A 498 -25.67 -28.60 16.46
N LEU A 499 -24.57 -29.32 16.64
CA LEU A 499 -23.23 -28.78 16.78
C LEU A 499 -22.24 -29.80 16.21
N CYS A 500 -21.30 -29.36 15.38
CA CYS A 500 -20.28 -30.23 14.80
C CYS A 500 -18.94 -29.49 14.66
N ILE A 501 -17.83 -30.20 14.91
CA ILE A 501 -16.48 -29.69 14.64
C ILE A 501 -16.15 -29.96 13.17
N LEU A 502 -15.89 -28.89 12.41
CA LEU A 502 -15.52 -28.96 11.00
C LEU A 502 -14.00 -29.08 10.81
N ASP A 503 -13.22 -28.37 11.62
CA ASP A 503 -11.77 -28.52 11.74
C ASP A 503 -11.38 -28.28 13.20
N ASP A 504 -10.65 -29.21 13.80
CA ASP A 504 -10.20 -29.12 15.18
C ASP A 504 -8.81 -28.45 15.32
N GLY A 505 -8.33 -27.82 14.23
CA GLY A 505 -7.01 -27.21 14.08
C GLY A 505 -5.97 -28.14 13.46
N SER A 506 -6.42 -29.21 12.82
CA SER A 506 -5.58 -30.18 12.11
C SER A 506 -5.10 -29.65 10.77
N GLU A 507 -5.96 -28.92 10.05
CA GLU A 507 -5.60 -28.23 8.81
C GLU A 507 -4.93 -26.88 9.13
N HIS A 508 -5.41 -26.20 10.18
CA HIS A 508 -5.00 -24.85 10.53
C HIS A 508 -4.72 -24.69 12.03
N ARG A 509 -3.44 -24.70 12.43
CA ARG A 509 -3.03 -24.65 13.86
C ARG A 509 -3.54 -23.44 14.67
N HIS A 510 -3.97 -22.37 14.00
CA HIS A 510 -4.48 -21.12 14.58
C HIS A 510 -5.99 -20.94 14.37
N ARG A 511 -6.71 -22.02 14.06
CA ARG A 511 -8.15 -21.99 13.83
C ARG A 511 -8.80 -23.26 14.38
N LEU A 512 -9.95 -23.11 14.99
CA LEU A 512 -10.87 -24.21 15.25
C LEU A 512 -12.23 -23.81 14.68
N ALA A 513 -12.77 -24.62 13.77
CA ALA A 513 -14.01 -24.33 13.06
C ALA A 513 -15.12 -25.28 13.52
N LEU A 514 -16.28 -24.71 13.82
CA LEU A 514 -17.50 -25.42 14.22
C LEU A 514 -18.65 -25.02 13.29
N THR A 515 -19.71 -25.82 13.26
CA THR A 515 -21.04 -25.41 12.81
C THR A 515 -22.04 -25.62 13.94
N ALA A 516 -22.95 -24.69 14.12
CA ALA A 516 -24.01 -24.79 15.11
C ALA A 516 -25.36 -24.35 14.53
N ASP A 517 -26.43 -25.01 14.96
CA ASP A 517 -27.79 -24.57 14.69
C ASP A 517 -28.05 -23.21 15.36
N VAL A 518 -28.74 -22.31 14.65
CA VAL A 518 -29.05 -20.95 15.14
C VAL A 518 -29.78 -20.95 16.49
N ARG A 519 -30.53 -22.00 16.83
CA ARG A 519 -31.27 -22.15 18.09
C ARG A 519 -30.34 -22.31 19.30
N VAL A 520 -29.13 -22.82 19.11
CA VAL A 520 -28.15 -23.07 20.19
C VAL A 520 -26.94 -22.14 20.11
N LEU A 521 -26.82 -21.33 19.05
CA LEU A 521 -25.66 -20.50 18.75
C LEU A 521 -25.26 -19.58 19.92
N GLU A 522 -26.21 -18.86 20.51
CA GLU A 522 -25.94 -17.92 21.62
C GLU A 522 -25.37 -18.65 22.85
N TYR A 523 -25.95 -19.80 23.18
CA TYR A 523 -25.45 -20.65 24.26
C TYR A 523 -24.04 -21.17 23.96
N VAL A 524 -23.82 -21.71 22.76
CA VAL A 524 -22.52 -22.24 22.32
C VAL A 524 -21.43 -21.17 22.43
N MET A 525 -21.69 -19.97 21.89
CA MET A 525 -20.75 -18.85 21.95
C MET A 525 -20.47 -18.42 23.39
N GLY A 526 -21.51 -18.29 24.23
CA GLY A 526 -21.36 -17.93 25.64
C GLY A 526 -20.47 -18.91 26.42
N ARG A 527 -20.68 -20.22 26.23
CA ARG A 527 -19.87 -21.27 26.89
C ARG A 527 -18.42 -21.26 26.43
N LEU A 528 -18.16 -21.04 25.15
CA LEU A 528 -16.79 -20.91 24.62
C LEU A 528 -16.10 -19.68 25.23
N MET A 529 -16.77 -18.52 25.22
CA MET A 529 -16.22 -17.28 25.78
C MET A 529 -15.92 -17.39 27.27
N GLU A 530 -16.82 -17.97 28.07
CA GLU A 530 -16.58 -18.27 29.49
C GLU A 530 -15.35 -19.17 29.69
N GLY A 531 -15.23 -20.21 28.87
CA GLY A 531 -14.08 -21.12 28.88
C GLY A 531 -12.76 -20.42 28.58
N PHE A 532 -12.74 -19.60 27.52
CA PHE A 532 -11.57 -18.82 27.11
C PHE A 532 -11.13 -17.84 28.20
N GLN A 533 -12.08 -17.11 28.80
CA GLN A 533 -11.78 -16.18 29.89
C GLN A 533 -11.21 -16.90 31.12
N ARG A 534 -11.80 -18.02 31.52
CA ARG A 534 -11.34 -18.81 32.68
C ARG A 534 -9.91 -19.31 32.49
N GLU A 535 -9.55 -19.70 31.27
CA GLU A 535 -8.23 -20.22 30.92
C GLU A 535 -7.25 -19.13 30.44
N LYS A 536 -7.68 -17.85 30.45
CA LYS A 536 -6.90 -16.68 30.00
C LYS A 536 -6.38 -16.84 28.57
N LEU A 537 -7.21 -17.41 27.70
CA LEU A 537 -6.93 -17.56 26.27
C LEU A 537 -7.37 -16.30 25.54
N GLU A 538 -6.53 -15.81 24.63
CA GLU A 538 -6.85 -14.66 23.80
C GLU A 538 -7.45 -15.13 22.47
N VAL A 539 -8.74 -15.48 22.50
CA VAL A 539 -9.50 -16.02 21.37
C VAL A 539 -10.60 -15.07 20.93
N ARG A 540 -10.73 -14.90 19.62
CA ARG A 540 -11.84 -14.26 18.93
C ARG A 540 -12.73 -15.31 18.28
N ILE A 541 -14.04 -15.12 18.37
CA ILE A 541 -15.03 -15.93 17.67
C ILE A 541 -15.54 -15.12 16.48
N ILE A 542 -15.46 -15.70 15.28
CA ILE A 542 -16.00 -15.13 14.05
C ILE A 542 -17.14 -16.02 13.56
N THR A 543 -18.31 -15.43 13.33
CA THR A 543 -19.50 -16.16 12.86
C THR A 543 -19.80 -15.81 11.41
N SER A 544 -20.15 -16.81 10.60
CA SER A 544 -20.53 -16.61 9.19
C SER A 544 -21.62 -17.59 8.73
N GLY A 545 -22.14 -17.37 7.52
CA GLY A 545 -23.16 -18.20 6.89
C GLY A 545 -24.59 -17.70 7.08
N ASN A 546 -25.50 -18.25 6.27
CA ASN A 546 -26.93 -17.93 6.29
C ASN A 546 -27.78 -19.19 6.57
N GLY A 547 -29.08 -19.01 6.81
CA GLY A 547 -30.01 -20.14 7.04
C GLY A 547 -30.07 -20.62 8.50
N SER A 548 -30.32 -21.93 8.69
CA SER A 548 -30.54 -22.54 10.01
C SER A 548 -29.27 -22.89 10.79
N HIS A 549 -28.11 -22.79 10.15
CA HIS A 549 -26.81 -23.05 10.77
C HIS A 549 -25.88 -21.84 10.62
N ARG A 550 -24.88 -21.76 11.50
CA ARG A 550 -23.79 -20.79 11.42
C ARG A 550 -22.45 -21.49 11.57
N TYR A 551 -21.48 -21.05 10.79
CA TYR A 551 -20.09 -21.38 10.99
C TYR A 551 -19.52 -20.52 12.13
N ILE A 552 -18.74 -21.14 13.01
CA ILE A 552 -18.11 -20.50 14.15
C ILE A 552 -16.62 -20.79 14.09
N ASP A 553 -15.82 -19.76 13.87
CA ASP A 553 -14.37 -19.83 13.81
C ASP A 553 -13.76 -19.24 15.07
N CYS A 554 -13.08 -20.09 15.85
CA CYS A 554 -12.25 -19.67 16.99
C CYS A 554 -10.82 -19.45 16.49
N VAL A 555 -10.34 -18.22 16.61
CA VAL A 555 -9.01 -17.80 16.14
C VAL A 555 -8.31 -16.94 17.19
N PRO A 556 -6.98 -16.75 17.15
CA PRO A 556 -6.30 -15.76 17.99
C PRO A 556 -6.93 -14.37 17.85
N VAL A 557 -6.95 -13.56 18.91
CA VAL A 557 -7.44 -12.15 18.83
C VAL A 557 -6.63 -11.29 17.85
N SER A 558 -5.38 -11.65 17.60
CA SER A 558 -4.49 -11.04 16.61
C SER A 558 -4.83 -11.43 15.17
N ALA A 559 -5.66 -12.46 14.96
CA ALA A 559 -6.11 -12.91 13.65
C ALA A 559 -7.46 -12.28 13.24
N GLY A 560 -7.91 -12.61 12.03
CA GLY A 560 -9.14 -12.12 11.43
C GLY A 560 -8.87 -11.31 10.16
N LYS A 561 -9.92 -11.15 9.34
CA LYS A 561 -9.84 -10.48 8.04
C LYS A 561 -9.21 -9.08 8.13
N GLU A 562 -9.63 -8.27 9.10
CA GLU A 562 -9.10 -6.91 9.33
C GLU A 562 -7.62 -6.90 9.71
N LYS A 563 -7.21 -7.72 10.69
CA LYS A 563 -5.82 -7.74 11.18
C LYS A 563 -4.85 -8.23 10.10
N ALA A 564 -5.25 -9.27 9.36
CA ALA A 564 -4.48 -9.75 8.23
C ALA A 564 -4.40 -8.70 7.09
N LEU A 565 -5.51 -8.01 6.79
CA LEU A 565 -5.52 -6.88 5.84
C LEU A 565 -4.50 -5.80 6.26
N GLN A 566 -4.52 -5.38 7.52
CA GLN A 566 -3.62 -4.34 8.03
C GLN A 566 -2.16 -4.78 8.00
N TYR A 567 -1.87 -6.04 8.35
CA TYR A 567 -0.52 -6.61 8.24
C TYR A 567 0.00 -6.54 6.79
N VAL A 568 -0.80 -7.02 5.83
CA VAL A 568 -0.40 -7.01 4.41
C VAL A 568 -0.26 -5.56 3.91
N ARG A 569 -1.18 -4.65 4.27
CA ARG A 569 -1.10 -3.23 3.91
C ARG A 569 0.22 -2.61 4.37
N GLN A 570 0.62 -2.87 5.61
CA GLN A 570 1.88 -2.37 6.18
C GLN A 570 3.10 -2.99 5.51
N GLN A 571 3.06 -4.29 5.22
CA GLN A 571 4.12 -4.99 4.48
C GLN A 571 4.41 -4.35 3.12
N PHE A 572 3.34 -3.96 2.41
CA PHE A 572 3.44 -3.27 1.13
C PHE A 572 3.50 -1.74 1.26
N GLY A 573 3.55 -1.18 2.46
CA GLY A 573 3.67 0.26 2.69
C GLY A 573 2.55 1.09 2.06
N VAL A 574 1.33 0.54 1.96
CA VAL A 574 0.21 1.23 1.31
C VAL A 574 -0.51 2.13 2.34
N PRO A 575 -0.67 3.44 2.07
CA PRO A 575 -1.45 4.33 2.93
C PRO A 575 -2.91 3.89 3.07
N GLU A 576 -3.55 4.19 4.20
CA GLU A 576 -4.94 3.77 4.47
C GLU A 576 -5.94 4.28 3.43
N HIS A 577 -5.80 5.53 2.99
CA HIS A 577 -6.66 6.12 1.95
C HIS A 577 -6.48 5.51 0.55
N LEU A 578 -5.46 4.66 0.34
CA LEU A 578 -5.22 3.92 -0.90
C LEU A 578 -5.43 2.40 -0.74
N CYS A 579 -5.83 1.96 0.46
CA CYS A 579 -6.27 0.59 0.72
C CYS A 579 -7.80 0.56 0.63
N VAL A 580 -8.39 -0.34 -0.15
CA VAL A 580 -9.85 -0.41 -0.31
C VAL A 580 -10.30 -1.81 0.03
N ALA A 581 -11.26 -1.94 0.94
CA ALA A 581 -11.88 -3.23 1.24
C ALA A 581 -13.19 -3.43 0.49
N ALA A 582 -13.50 -4.66 0.07
CA ALA A 582 -14.77 -5.02 -0.55
C ALA A 582 -15.35 -6.31 0.07
N GLY A 583 -16.66 -6.31 0.30
CA GLY A 583 -17.37 -7.46 0.88
C GLY A 583 -18.88 -7.43 0.65
N ASP A 584 -19.54 -8.55 0.95
CA ASP A 584 -20.99 -8.74 0.77
C ASP A 584 -21.69 -9.26 2.02
N SER A 585 -20.98 -9.79 3.03
CA SER A 585 -21.62 -10.47 4.16
C SER A 585 -21.13 -10.02 5.54
N GLY A 586 -21.76 -10.55 6.59
CA GLY A 586 -21.45 -10.17 7.98
C GLY A 586 -20.01 -10.49 8.41
N ASN A 587 -19.34 -11.47 7.80
CA ASN A 587 -17.95 -11.81 8.13
C ASN A 587 -16.94 -10.78 7.58
N ASP A 588 -17.39 -9.87 6.72
CA ASP A 588 -16.58 -8.80 6.12
C ASP A 588 -16.62 -7.52 6.95
N ILE A 589 -17.58 -7.39 7.87
CA ILE A 589 -17.83 -6.18 8.66
C ILE A 589 -16.54 -5.64 9.29
N LEU A 590 -15.77 -6.47 10.00
CA LEU A 590 -14.52 -6.02 10.65
C LEU A 590 -13.51 -5.47 9.66
N MET A 591 -13.43 -6.08 8.47
CA MET A 591 -12.58 -5.61 7.39
C MET A 591 -13.12 -4.29 6.82
N LEU A 592 -14.44 -4.12 6.67
CA LEU A 592 -15.06 -2.90 6.10
C LEU A 592 -15.14 -1.72 7.11
N GLU A 593 -15.07 -2.00 8.42
CA GLU A 593 -15.13 -1.01 9.49
C GLU A 593 -13.84 -0.20 9.66
N GLY A 594 -12.70 -0.69 9.17
CA GLY A 594 -11.38 -0.04 9.31
C GLY A 594 -11.34 1.40 8.76
N ASP A 595 -10.28 2.14 9.05
CA ASP A 595 -10.15 3.57 8.67
C ASP A 595 -9.96 3.81 7.16
N HIS A 596 -9.82 2.75 6.39
CA HIS A 596 -9.65 2.79 4.95
C HIS A 596 -10.99 2.82 4.19
N PRO A 597 -11.00 3.28 2.92
CA PRO A 597 -12.16 3.15 2.04
C PRO A 597 -12.73 1.72 1.99
N ALA A 598 -14.05 1.63 1.85
CA ALA A 598 -14.78 0.36 1.80
C ALA A 598 -15.87 0.37 0.73
N ILE A 599 -16.15 -0.82 0.18
CA ILE A 599 -17.16 -1.08 -0.85
C ILE A 599 -18.04 -2.23 -0.37
N VAL A 600 -19.34 -1.98 -0.28
CA VAL A 600 -20.38 -2.99 -0.10
C VAL A 600 -21.02 -3.20 -1.47
N VAL A 601 -20.92 -4.42 -2.02
CA VAL A 601 -21.47 -4.73 -3.35
C VAL A 601 -23.00 -4.81 -3.34
N GLY A 602 -23.64 -4.57 -4.48
CA GLY A 602 -25.11 -4.43 -4.57
C GLY A 602 -25.91 -5.64 -4.09
N ASN A 603 -25.33 -6.85 -4.13
CA ASN A 603 -25.93 -8.09 -3.65
C ASN A 603 -25.62 -8.41 -2.18
N ALA A 604 -25.22 -7.42 -1.37
CA ALA A 604 -24.88 -7.62 0.03
C ALA A 604 -26.03 -8.26 0.85
N GLN A 605 -25.64 -9.11 1.79
CA GLN A 605 -26.55 -9.87 2.64
C GLN A 605 -27.21 -8.98 3.71
N PRO A 606 -28.41 -9.35 4.20
CA PRO A 606 -29.19 -8.50 5.11
C PRO A 606 -28.45 -8.07 6.37
N GLU A 607 -27.57 -8.90 6.94
CA GLU A 607 -26.78 -8.56 8.12
C GLU A 607 -25.75 -7.46 7.84
N LEU A 608 -25.10 -7.47 6.67
CA LEU A 608 -24.17 -6.41 6.28
C LEU A 608 -24.94 -5.11 5.99
N LEU A 609 -26.11 -5.19 5.37
CA LEU A 609 -26.97 -4.03 5.16
C LEU A 609 -27.45 -3.40 6.48
N GLN A 610 -27.79 -4.23 7.48
CA GLN A 610 -28.14 -3.75 8.82
C GLN A 610 -26.97 -3.06 9.53
N TRP A 611 -25.75 -3.52 9.31
CA TRP A 611 -24.55 -2.84 9.77
C TRP A 611 -24.35 -1.50 9.03
N LEU A 612 -24.50 -1.51 7.70
CA LEU A 612 -24.28 -0.35 6.83
C LEU A 612 -25.18 0.84 7.19
N VAL A 613 -26.46 0.61 7.46
CA VAL A 613 -27.40 1.68 7.82
C VAL A 613 -27.08 2.36 9.16
N ARG A 614 -26.20 1.76 9.97
CA ARG A 614 -25.72 2.35 11.24
C ARG A 614 -24.44 3.16 11.07
N GLN A 615 -23.80 3.10 9.90
CA GLN A 615 -22.55 3.79 9.62
C GLN A 615 -22.79 5.26 9.28
N GLU A 616 -21.81 6.10 9.63
CA GLU A 616 -21.79 7.50 9.24
C GLU A 616 -21.69 7.62 7.72
N GLN A 617 -22.48 8.51 7.13
CA GLN A 617 -22.51 8.76 5.68
C GLN A 617 -21.36 9.69 5.27
N SER A 618 -20.13 9.31 5.60
CA SER A 618 -18.90 10.10 5.40
C SER A 618 -18.29 9.94 4.00
N GLY A 619 -18.85 9.05 3.17
CA GLY A 619 -18.25 8.65 1.89
C GLY A 619 -17.15 7.58 2.04
N LYS A 620 -16.76 7.19 3.27
CA LYS A 620 -15.80 6.10 3.51
C LYS A 620 -16.32 4.76 2.97
N VAL A 621 -17.59 4.47 3.21
CA VAL A 621 -18.25 3.23 2.79
C VAL A 621 -19.17 3.54 1.63
N ILE A 622 -18.93 2.89 0.49
CA ILE A 622 -19.76 3.01 -0.70
C ILE A 622 -20.61 1.75 -0.82
N TYR A 623 -21.92 1.93 -0.89
CA TYR A 623 -22.83 0.88 -1.32
C TYR A 623 -23.01 1.00 -2.83
N ALA A 624 -22.55 -0.01 -3.56
CA ALA A 624 -22.61 -0.04 -5.01
C ALA A 624 -23.99 -0.46 -5.50
N ASP A 625 -24.41 0.09 -6.63
CA ASP A 625 -25.64 -0.34 -7.32
C ASP A 625 -25.42 -1.68 -8.05
N ALA A 626 -24.21 -1.89 -8.58
CA ALA A 626 -23.83 -3.12 -9.24
C ALA A 626 -23.46 -4.26 -8.26
N CYS A 627 -23.76 -5.48 -8.67
CA CYS A 627 -23.44 -6.70 -7.91
C CYS A 627 -22.04 -7.21 -8.19
N TYR A 628 -21.50 -8.00 -7.27
CA TYR A 628 -20.25 -8.73 -7.41
C TYR A 628 -19.08 -7.82 -7.83
N ALA A 629 -18.16 -8.31 -8.67
CA ALA A 629 -16.99 -7.55 -9.12
C ALA A 629 -17.31 -6.28 -9.93
N ASP A 630 -18.49 -6.19 -10.56
CA ASP A 630 -18.91 -4.94 -11.22
C ASP A 630 -19.19 -3.85 -10.15
N GLY A 631 -19.70 -4.25 -8.98
CA GLY A 631 -19.86 -3.37 -7.81
C GLY A 631 -18.54 -2.86 -7.25
N ILE A 632 -17.48 -3.67 -7.32
CA ILE A 632 -16.12 -3.26 -6.97
C ILE A 632 -15.61 -2.18 -7.93
N LEU A 633 -15.80 -2.36 -9.24
CA LEU A 633 -15.40 -1.37 -10.24
C LEU A 633 -16.13 -0.04 -10.05
N GLU A 634 -17.43 -0.09 -9.78
CA GLU A 634 -18.24 1.08 -9.45
C GLU A 634 -17.72 1.78 -8.17
N GLY A 635 -17.47 1.03 -7.11
CA GLY A 635 -16.97 1.55 -5.85
C GLY A 635 -15.59 2.20 -5.98
N LEU A 636 -14.67 1.59 -6.73
CA LEU A 636 -13.36 2.20 -7.04
C LEU A 636 -13.52 3.53 -7.78
N ALA A 637 -14.42 3.59 -8.77
CA ALA A 637 -14.68 4.82 -9.51
C ALA A 637 -15.25 5.93 -8.62
N ARG A 638 -16.19 5.59 -7.74
CA ARG A 638 -16.79 6.56 -6.79
C ARG A 638 -15.81 7.03 -5.70
N HIS A 639 -14.80 6.21 -5.36
CA HIS A 639 -13.66 6.60 -4.52
C HIS A 639 -12.56 7.37 -5.29
N SER A 640 -12.71 7.59 -6.60
CA SER A 640 -11.69 8.19 -7.47
C SER A 640 -10.38 7.39 -7.55
N LEU A 641 -10.50 6.06 -7.56
CA LEU A 641 -9.39 5.10 -7.62
C LEU A 641 -9.45 4.19 -8.88
N TYR A 642 -10.16 4.63 -9.92
CA TYR A 642 -10.43 3.89 -11.16
C TYR A 642 -9.57 4.32 -12.36
#